data_AF-A0A932A5L5-F1
#
_entry.id   AF-A0A932A5L5-F1
#
_cell.length_a   1.000
_cell.length_b   1.000
_cell.length_c   1.000
_cell.angle_alpha   90.00
_cell.angle_beta   90.00
_cell.angle_gamma   90.00
#
_symmetry.space_group_name_H-M   'P 1'
#
loop_
_entity.id
_entity.type
_entity.pdbx_description
1 polymer ?
#
loop_
_entity_poly.entity_id
_entity_poly.type
_entity_poly.pdbx_seq_one_letter_code
_entity_poly.pdbx_strand_id
1 'polypeptide(L)'
;MKKYRATLILLAIFLNIWVPKSLHAETIITSTFIDDIQIWNLAGSPYIFQDSVGGDVTVAEGGVLNIEAGVVIRVYGGRKFNIHGTLNILGEEGNEVIMTNVSDAVSSHFNRWGGIVFHPGSVGNINFLEERYTGFVQFQPGGPAISNRGGIVEVKNSSFSENVQDILQSGGAMSINDSRLEGGLTGITQEGGDLALASSTVSNTEASLNIYNTADKFSATGNIFKHNIFNPIINVAADFNIIGNTLIGGNRNAWLLTGSVTEERTLFPFNDGEPVAIDSLTVRTGGKLTVSSGTILKGNGIIVEGGELDIQGTIEAPVILTTITDDFMGGDTNNDGLMMGKIYDDLIWTNGIQVNVGGKANVSNLTIRDAGGLQVIPGTFEQTRSALLNTGGEVVAKNLRITDSATLSGIHHYGGTTDIDGGVMDVAVHNYALIYDSGSLNVHNFSFFLSSNQNVYSLFNRNNLGVPDVRHNWWGTTEGPLHEIDNPGGTAPRIEGQALFKPFLTEPFNSSSSEQTINPVIIIPGIMGSAYKNGVLVIDPILHTYDDLVATLVANGYEEGKDLFTFPYEWRDSNVFTANLLDDKIEQVKSICQCDKVDIVAHSMGGLVTRSYIQSADYDEDVDQVIFLGTPHRGSVIDYIKWEAGQFVPEFFDTLAGLFFSAESVRNGYTSVFDYIRNRPISSIQELLPTFDYLKDQDTEVIRIYPSNYPRNLFLENLNNNISNLLDSGVEIINIAGNTGENTAEKIRVITSTKRDLWEHGEPDGFYIIPGDHGLENGAGDGTVTALGSTLNNLIPNYGSNASHRRLPTIEENKIFNILTGKVATTNIDNGFEISPVVLLLQLLSPIDVLVTVPDGRKIGKNFSTSAEYNEIPNAFYSGFQTDNEYITILNPQDGEYKVEVQGTSRGGKYGILTSYISDTFATTTQIDGITEMSQITTLNIDIDNNKPENISSEKMVTLEVLVNDIDGAYNLGWISDKKVRDGLIKKVQKIYKNSKNIDKNLVKVLKLDLKLYKKDKINEQAYNLIKTDLEWLINN
;
A
#
# COMPACT_ATOMS: atom_id res chain seq x y z
N MET A 1 7.72 70.94 -37.10
CA MET A 1 6.31 71.38 -37.24
C MET A 1 5.98 72.21 -36.00
N LYS A 2 6.12 73.54 -35.98
CA LYS A 2 5.20 74.62 -36.44
C LYS A 2 3.74 74.50 -35.93
N LYS A 3 3.37 75.49 -35.09
CA LYS A 3 2.02 76.04 -34.76
C LYS A 3 1.15 75.14 -33.84
N TYR A 4 0.60 75.57 -32.71
CA TYR A 4 -0.08 76.84 -32.37
C TYR A 4 0.17 77.29 -30.92
N ARG A 5 0.36 78.60 -30.76
CA ARG A 5 0.32 79.36 -29.50
C ARG A 5 -1.13 79.66 -29.09
N ALA A 6 -1.34 79.76 -27.78
CA ALA A 6 -2.15 80.76 -27.08
C ALA A 6 -3.54 81.11 -27.65
N THR A 7 -4.59 80.67 -26.96
CA THR A 7 -5.76 81.49 -26.54
C THR A 7 -6.62 80.64 -25.59
N LEU A 8 -6.46 80.80 -24.27
CA LEU A 8 -7.57 80.86 -23.30
C LEU A 8 -7.05 81.32 -21.92
N ILE A 9 -6.21 82.37 -21.92
CA ILE A 9 -5.94 83.21 -20.74
C ILE A 9 -7.07 84.25 -20.73
N LEU A 10 -8.28 83.85 -20.34
CA LEU A 10 -9.42 84.76 -20.07
C LEU A 10 -10.64 83.99 -19.51
N LEU A 11 -10.44 83.04 -18.58
CA LEU A 11 -11.55 82.49 -17.78
C LEU A 11 -11.08 81.87 -16.44
N ALA A 12 -10.19 82.55 -15.72
CA ALA A 12 -9.87 82.17 -14.33
C ALA A 12 -9.44 83.37 -13.46
N ILE A 13 -9.90 84.58 -13.81
CA ILE A 13 -9.69 85.81 -13.01
C ILE A 13 -10.96 86.19 -12.21
N PHE A 14 -12.01 85.36 -12.23
CA PHE A 14 -13.22 85.56 -11.40
C PHE A 14 -13.63 84.27 -10.68
N LEU A 15 -12.83 83.86 -9.71
CA LEU A 15 -13.21 83.01 -8.57
C LEU A 15 -12.07 83.06 -7.54
N ASN A 16 -11.77 84.29 -7.11
CA ASN A 16 -10.71 84.60 -6.14
C ASN A 16 -11.27 85.41 -4.97
N ILE A 17 -12.47 85.05 -4.51
CA ILE A 17 -13.05 85.52 -3.25
C ILE A 17 -13.86 84.36 -2.66
N TRP A 18 -13.48 83.94 -1.45
CA TRP A 18 -14.14 82.96 -0.59
C TRP A 18 -13.98 81.47 -0.96
N VAL A 19 -12.77 80.95 -0.76
CA VAL A 19 -12.66 79.66 -0.06
C VAL A 19 -12.33 80.03 1.39
N PRO A 20 -13.18 79.74 2.39
CA PRO A 20 -12.76 79.89 3.77
C PRO A 20 -11.53 79.00 3.94
N LYS A 21 -10.41 79.56 4.45
CA LYS A 21 -9.45 78.74 5.19
C LYS A 21 -10.27 78.07 6.28
N SER A 22 -10.60 76.79 6.16
CA SER A 22 -10.99 76.01 7.32
C SER A 22 -9.81 76.12 8.28
N LEU A 23 -9.99 76.90 9.35
CA LEU A 23 -9.22 76.65 10.56
C LEU A 23 -9.58 75.22 10.97
N HIS A 24 -8.71 74.25 10.67
CA HIS A 24 -8.79 72.95 11.33
C HIS A 24 -8.45 73.19 12.80
N ALA A 25 -9.35 72.78 13.70
CA ALA A 25 -9.13 72.90 15.13
C ALA A 25 -8.21 71.77 15.56
N GLU A 26 -7.04 72.10 16.12
CA GLU A 26 -6.18 71.12 16.79
C GLU A 26 -6.93 70.58 18.01
N THR A 27 -7.13 69.25 18.06
CA THR A 27 -7.76 68.60 19.21
C THR A 27 -6.69 68.11 20.17
N ILE A 28 -6.60 68.72 21.36
CA ILE A 28 -5.65 68.32 22.39
C ILE A 28 -6.20 67.17 23.23
N ILE A 29 -5.41 66.09 23.35
CA ILE A 29 -5.70 64.91 24.16
C ILE A 29 -4.77 64.92 25.40
N THR A 30 -5.34 65.12 26.59
CA THR A 30 -4.59 65.13 27.86
C THR A 30 -4.68 63.80 28.62
N SER A 31 -5.78 63.06 28.43
CA SER A 31 -6.08 61.69 28.87
C SER A 31 -7.48 61.35 28.35
N THR A 32 -7.71 60.17 27.76
CA THR A 32 -9.05 59.79 27.26
C THR A 32 -9.37 58.34 27.59
N PHE A 33 -10.54 58.14 28.20
CA PHE A 33 -11.13 56.84 28.46
C PHE A 33 -12.41 56.73 27.66
N ILE A 34 -12.49 55.73 26.78
CA ILE A 34 -13.58 55.53 25.81
C ILE A 34 -14.33 54.26 26.21
N ASP A 35 -15.51 54.40 26.79
CA ASP A 35 -16.43 53.31 27.14
C ASP A 35 -17.71 53.30 26.27
N ASP A 36 -17.77 54.20 25.28
CA ASP A 36 -18.83 54.35 24.30
C ASP A 36 -18.28 54.35 22.85
N ILE A 37 -19.12 54.70 21.87
CA ILE A 37 -18.70 54.82 20.46
C ILE A 37 -18.21 56.25 20.20
N GLN A 38 -16.95 56.40 19.82
CA GLN A 38 -16.35 57.67 19.40
C GLN A 38 -15.89 57.64 17.95
N ILE A 39 -15.91 58.82 17.32
CA ILE A 39 -15.46 59.04 15.94
C ILE A 39 -14.44 60.17 15.93
N TRP A 40 -13.24 59.88 15.45
CA TRP A 40 -12.19 60.85 15.17
C TRP A 40 -12.16 61.09 13.67
N ASN A 41 -12.31 62.35 13.27
CA ASN A 41 -12.49 62.73 11.87
C ASN A 41 -11.62 63.94 11.48
N LEU A 42 -11.61 64.26 10.18
CA LEU A 42 -10.82 65.36 9.62
C LEU A 42 -11.12 66.74 10.24
N ALA A 43 -12.31 66.95 10.80
CA ALA A 43 -12.65 68.22 11.43
C ALA A 43 -11.91 68.44 12.75
N GLY A 44 -11.57 67.36 13.47
CA GLY A 44 -10.79 67.40 14.71
C GLY A 44 -9.29 67.14 14.53
N SER A 45 -8.84 66.84 13.32
CA SER A 45 -7.43 66.57 13.02
C SER A 45 -6.60 67.88 12.91
N PRO A 46 -5.36 67.93 13.41
CA PRO A 46 -4.63 66.85 14.08
C PRO A 46 -5.08 66.65 15.54
N TYR A 47 -5.09 65.39 15.98
CA TYR A 47 -5.25 65.01 17.39
C TYR A 47 -3.87 64.95 18.04
N ILE A 48 -3.62 65.73 19.09
CA ILE A 48 -2.29 65.90 19.69
C ILE A 48 -2.29 65.44 21.15
N PHE A 49 -1.48 64.44 21.50
CA PHE A 49 -1.37 63.94 22.86
C PHE A 49 -0.34 64.80 23.60
N GLN A 50 -0.71 65.42 24.73
CA GLN A 50 0.16 66.32 25.48
C GLN A 50 0.98 65.62 26.58
N ASP A 51 2.04 66.30 27.02
CA ASP A 51 2.98 65.87 28.07
C ASP A 51 2.43 65.98 29.51
N SER A 52 1.15 65.67 29.73
CA SER A 52 0.56 65.61 31.07
C SER A 52 0.56 64.18 31.61
N VAL A 53 0.86 64.01 32.91
CA VAL A 53 0.80 62.72 33.61
C VAL A 53 -0.62 62.12 33.44
N GLY A 54 -0.76 61.03 32.67
CA GLY A 54 -2.04 60.37 32.38
C GLY A 54 -2.49 60.31 30.91
N GLY A 55 -1.69 60.78 29.95
CA GLY A 55 -2.09 60.98 28.54
C GLY A 55 -2.15 59.78 27.60
N ASP A 56 -2.39 58.56 28.09
CA ASP A 56 -2.72 57.44 27.19
C ASP A 56 -4.17 57.53 26.72
N VAL A 57 -4.49 56.91 25.58
CA VAL A 57 -5.87 56.68 25.15
C VAL A 57 -6.25 55.25 25.48
N THR A 58 -7.25 55.07 26.32
CA THR A 58 -7.75 53.76 26.71
C THR A 58 -9.14 53.54 26.13
N VAL A 59 -9.27 52.57 25.23
CA VAL A 59 -10.58 52.07 24.77
C VAL A 59 -10.97 50.93 25.69
N ALA A 60 -11.92 51.17 26.58
CA ALA A 60 -12.40 50.20 27.56
C ALA A 60 -13.16 49.04 26.89
N GLU A 61 -13.40 47.97 27.64
CA GLU A 61 -14.26 46.87 27.18
C GLU A 61 -15.66 47.40 26.80
N GLY A 62 -16.15 47.05 25.62
CA GLY A 62 -17.41 47.56 25.06
C GLY A 62 -17.32 48.93 24.37
N GLY A 63 -16.24 49.70 24.59
CA GLY A 63 -15.96 50.95 23.87
C GLY A 63 -15.51 50.72 22.43
N VAL A 64 -15.80 51.67 21.54
CA VAL A 64 -15.42 51.62 20.11
C VAL A 64 -14.84 52.96 19.70
N LEU A 65 -13.61 52.96 19.20
CA LEU A 65 -12.99 54.14 18.58
C LEU A 65 -12.90 53.94 17.06
N ASN A 66 -13.58 54.80 16.30
CA ASN A 66 -13.47 54.86 14.84
C ASN A 66 -12.61 56.06 14.45
N ILE A 67 -11.58 55.85 13.63
CA ILE A 67 -10.69 56.89 13.12
C ILE A 67 -10.85 56.91 11.60
N GLU A 68 -11.39 58.00 11.07
CA GLU A 68 -11.70 58.17 9.64
C GLU A 68 -10.46 58.53 8.81
N ALA A 69 -10.55 58.31 7.49
CA ALA A 69 -9.50 58.58 6.52
C ALA A 69 -8.93 60.02 6.60
N GLY A 70 -7.62 60.14 6.40
CA GLY A 70 -6.86 61.39 6.42
C GLY A 70 -6.62 62.01 7.81
N VAL A 71 -7.07 61.37 8.89
CA VAL A 71 -6.81 61.85 10.25
C VAL A 71 -5.33 61.72 10.60
N VAL A 72 -4.72 62.83 11.03
CA VAL A 72 -3.37 62.89 11.61
C VAL A 72 -3.44 62.88 13.13
N ILE A 73 -2.60 62.06 13.76
CA ILE A 73 -2.43 61.92 15.21
C ILE A 73 -0.95 62.12 15.56
N ARG A 74 -0.69 63.00 16.52
CA ARG A 74 0.65 63.37 16.97
C ARG A 74 0.82 63.08 18.44
N VAL A 75 1.76 62.22 18.79
CA VAL A 75 1.89 61.68 20.15
C VAL A 75 3.17 62.20 20.83
N TYR A 76 3.03 62.80 22.01
CA TYR A 76 4.17 63.33 22.78
C TYR A 76 4.70 62.33 23.80
N GLY A 77 6.00 62.04 23.75
CA GLY A 77 6.66 61.10 24.66
C GLY A 77 6.11 59.67 24.55
N GLY A 78 6.47 58.78 25.48
CA GLY A 78 6.10 57.36 25.47
C GLY A 78 4.63 57.02 25.71
N ARG A 79 3.69 57.88 25.29
CA ARG A 79 2.23 57.65 25.37
C ARG A 79 1.77 56.66 24.32
N LYS A 80 0.68 55.97 24.60
CA LYS A 80 0.19 54.86 23.78
C LYS A 80 -1.33 54.78 23.71
N PHE A 81 -1.81 53.93 22.82
CA PHE A 81 -3.18 53.43 22.83
C PHE A 81 -3.24 52.11 23.60
N ASN A 82 -4.13 52.00 24.59
CA ASN A 82 -4.44 50.76 25.29
C ASN A 82 -5.85 50.31 24.91
N ILE A 83 -5.96 49.22 24.14
CA ILE A 83 -7.22 48.75 23.57
C ILE A 83 -7.69 47.51 24.32
N HIS A 84 -8.80 47.66 25.05
CA HIS A 84 -9.59 46.58 25.65
C HIS A 84 -10.92 46.37 24.91
N GLY A 85 -11.42 47.37 24.19
CA GLY A 85 -12.60 47.32 23.32
C GLY A 85 -12.25 47.14 21.84
N THR A 86 -12.86 47.96 20.97
CA THR A 86 -12.65 47.91 19.51
C THR A 86 -11.97 49.19 19.00
N LEU A 87 -10.91 49.03 18.22
CA LEU A 87 -10.26 50.12 17.46
C LEU A 87 -10.44 49.87 15.96
N ASN A 88 -11.06 50.84 15.27
CA ASN A 88 -11.24 50.84 13.83
C ASN A 88 -10.46 52.02 13.22
N ILE A 89 -9.43 51.73 12.44
CA ILE A 89 -8.70 52.70 11.61
C ILE A 89 -9.14 52.49 10.18
N LEU A 90 -9.89 53.46 9.65
CA LEU A 90 -10.64 53.37 8.40
C LEU A 90 -10.03 54.31 7.36
N GLY A 91 -8.72 54.17 7.09
CA GLY A 91 -8.03 54.91 6.05
C GLY A 91 -8.44 54.48 4.64
N GLU A 92 -8.05 55.29 3.65
CA GLU A 92 -8.24 55.02 2.23
C GLU A 92 -6.93 55.31 1.46
N GLU A 93 -6.74 54.71 0.28
CA GLU A 93 -5.57 54.95 -0.56
C GLU A 93 -5.39 56.46 -0.87
N GLY A 94 -4.23 57.00 -0.52
CA GLY A 94 -3.92 58.43 -0.66
C GLY A 94 -4.55 59.35 0.39
N ASN A 95 -5.33 58.80 1.32
CA ASN A 95 -5.87 59.47 2.51
C ASN A 95 -5.67 58.56 3.74
N GLU A 96 -4.43 58.14 3.95
CA GLU A 96 -4.02 57.30 5.06
C GLU A 96 -4.29 57.99 6.41
N VAL A 97 -4.55 57.21 7.45
CA VAL A 97 -4.49 57.72 8.83
C VAL A 97 -3.03 57.78 9.24
N ILE A 98 -2.53 58.95 9.63
CA ILE A 98 -1.13 59.14 10.01
C ILE A 98 -1.01 59.14 11.53
N MET A 99 -0.23 58.22 12.08
CA MET A 99 0.14 58.20 13.50
C MET A 99 1.66 58.37 13.66
N THR A 100 2.07 59.46 14.31
CA THR A 100 3.49 59.83 14.43
C THR A 100 3.77 60.50 15.77
N ASN A 101 5.06 60.71 16.08
CA ASN A 101 5.45 61.57 17.19
C ASN A 101 5.20 63.06 16.88
N VAL A 102 5.21 63.94 17.89
CA VAL A 102 4.87 65.36 17.71
C VAL A 102 5.76 66.09 16.71
N SER A 103 7.05 65.76 16.64
CA SER A 103 8.01 66.39 15.74
C SER A 103 8.03 65.80 14.34
N ASP A 104 7.32 64.70 14.12
CA ASP A 104 7.36 63.91 12.90
C ASP A 104 8.80 63.59 12.43
N ALA A 105 9.64 63.32 13.43
CA ALA A 105 11.08 63.12 13.29
C ALA A 105 11.64 62.61 14.62
N VAL A 106 12.66 61.75 14.58
CA VAL A 106 13.37 61.30 15.79
C VAL A 106 14.65 62.11 15.97
N SER A 107 14.75 62.79 17.11
CA SER A 107 15.98 63.50 17.53
C SER A 107 16.65 62.86 18.76
N SER A 108 15.92 62.01 19.50
CA SER A 108 16.45 61.21 20.61
C SER A 108 15.48 60.07 20.97
N HIS A 109 15.92 59.06 21.71
CA HIS A 109 15.03 57.98 22.18
C HIS A 109 13.84 58.46 23.04
N PHE A 110 13.91 59.67 23.61
CA PHE A 110 12.86 60.24 24.46
C PHE A 110 11.71 60.89 23.69
N ASN A 111 11.82 61.06 22.36
CA ASN A 111 10.75 61.64 21.55
C ASN A 111 9.97 60.60 20.72
N ARG A 112 10.21 59.30 20.95
CA ARG A 112 9.42 58.20 20.38
C ARG A 112 8.14 57.98 21.17
N TRP A 113 7.08 57.52 20.51
CA TRP A 113 5.82 57.19 21.18
C TRP A 113 5.68 55.68 21.46
N GLY A 114 4.66 55.30 22.22
CA GLY A 114 4.52 53.99 22.85
C GLY A 114 3.73 52.95 22.05
N GLY A 115 3.21 53.30 20.87
CA GLY A 115 2.49 52.39 19.98
C GLY A 115 1.04 52.08 20.38
N ILE A 116 0.49 51.02 19.80
CA ILE A 116 -0.87 50.52 20.00
C ILE A 116 -0.80 49.15 20.68
N VAL A 117 -1.46 49.00 21.83
CA VAL A 117 -1.45 47.78 22.63
C VAL A 117 -2.85 47.17 22.68
N PHE A 118 -3.01 45.97 22.11
CA PHE A 118 -4.24 45.18 22.16
C PHE A 118 -4.17 44.17 23.31
N HIS A 119 -5.18 44.20 24.17
CA HIS A 119 -5.33 43.30 25.31
C HIS A 119 -6.27 42.12 24.99
N PRO A 120 -6.30 41.04 25.81
CA PRO A 120 -7.23 39.94 25.64
C PRO A 120 -8.69 40.39 25.45
N GLY A 121 -9.36 39.88 24.41
CA GLY A 121 -10.75 40.21 24.07
C GLY A 121 -10.95 41.47 23.23
N SER A 122 -9.89 42.24 22.95
CA SER A 122 -9.97 43.41 22.09
C SER A 122 -10.02 43.08 20.60
N VAL A 123 -10.52 44.03 19.81
CA VAL A 123 -10.61 43.92 18.34
C VAL A 123 -9.90 45.12 17.70
N GLY A 124 -9.05 44.85 16.70
CA GLY A 124 -8.39 45.87 15.90
C GLY A 124 -8.67 45.67 14.42
N ASN A 125 -9.31 46.64 13.77
CA ASN A 125 -9.51 46.66 12.32
C ASN A 125 -8.73 47.84 11.75
N ILE A 126 -7.59 47.56 11.10
CA ILE A 126 -6.63 48.58 10.67
C ILE A 126 -6.47 48.51 9.16
N ASN A 127 -6.82 49.59 8.47
CA ASN A 127 -6.67 49.71 7.03
C ASN A 127 -6.08 51.08 6.66
N PHE A 128 -5.09 51.11 5.75
CA PHE A 128 -4.41 52.34 5.32
C PHE A 128 -3.90 53.21 6.49
N LEU A 129 -3.21 52.59 7.43
CA LEU A 129 -2.47 53.27 8.50
C LEU A 129 -1.03 53.56 8.05
N GLU A 130 -0.59 54.81 8.18
CA GLU A 130 0.81 55.22 8.10
C GLU A 130 1.33 55.51 9.52
N GLU A 131 2.05 54.54 10.09
CA GLU A 131 2.61 54.59 11.44
C GLU A 131 4.12 54.81 11.38
N ARG A 132 4.63 55.69 12.26
CA ARG A 132 6.08 55.86 12.45
C ARG A 132 6.54 56.37 13.81
N TYR A 133 7.81 56.08 14.11
CA TYR A 133 8.59 56.59 15.25
C TYR A 133 8.19 56.09 16.64
N THR A 134 7.83 54.82 16.78
CA THR A 134 7.62 54.13 18.09
C THR A 134 8.92 53.56 18.68
N GLY A 135 8.90 53.17 19.95
CA GLY A 135 10.06 52.55 20.63
C GLY A 135 10.61 53.31 21.83
N PHE A 136 9.75 53.93 22.64
CA PHE A 136 10.17 54.62 23.86
C PHE A 136 10.77 53.64 24.91
N VAL A 137 12.03 53.87 25.28
CA VAL A 137 12.95 52.88 25.91
C VAL A 137 12.66 52.60 27.40
N GLN A 138 11.83 53.41 28.07
CA GLN A 138 11.55 53.27 29.50
C GLN A 138 10.71 52.02 29.83
N PHE A 139 10.09 51.41 28.82
CA PHE A 139 9.49 50.09 28.89
C PHE A 139 10.38 49.18 28.03
N GLN A 140 11.05 48.21 28.65
CA GLN A 140 11.83 47.21 27.93
C GLN A 140 10.98 45.95 27.72
N PRO A 141 10.95 45.37 26.51
CA PRO A 141 11.52 45.89 25.26
C PRO A 141 10.80 47.18 24.79
N GLY A 142 11.54 48.08 24.11
CA GLY A 142 11.02 49.38 23.64
C GLY A 142 9.71 49.22 22.88
N GLY A 143 8.69 50.03 23.22
CA GLY A 143 7.30 49.78 22.79
C GLY A 143 7.16 49.61 21.26
N PRO A 144 6.61 48.48 20.77
CA PRO A 144 6.43 48.22 19.34
C PRO A 144 5.30 49.10 18.77
N ALA A 145 5.26 49.26 17.44
CA ALA A 145 4.15 49.97 16.79
C ALA A 145 2.80 49.32 17.10
N ILE A 146 2.73 47.98 16.99
CA ILE A 146 1.60 47.18 17.46
C ILE A 146 2.10 46.07 18.39
N SER A 147 1.57 46.04 19.62
CA SER A 147 1.69 44.92 20.55
C SER A 147 0.34 44.24 20.71
N ASN A 148 0.22 42.99 20.24
CA ASN A 148 -0.98 42.19 20.46
C ASN A 148 -0.74 41.12 21.53
N ARG A 149 -1.42 41.27 22.67
CA ARG A 149 -1.27 40.42 23.84
C ARG A 149 -2.45 39.46 24.03
N GLY A 150 -3.39 39.41 23.08
CA GLY A 150 -4.61 38.60 23.21
C GLY A 150 -5.83 39.04 22.39
N GLY A 151 -5.72 40.09 21.58
CA GLY A 151 -6.80 40.57 20.73
C GLY A 151 -6.87 39.86 19.37
N ILE A 152 -7.94 40.15 18.62
CA ILE A 152 -8.10 39.78 17.22
C ILE A 152 -7.82 41.03 16.38
N VAL A 153 -6.69 41.03 15.66
CA VAL A 153 -6.18 42.22 14.96
C VAL A 153 -6.00 41.94 13.47
N GLU A 154 -6.61 42.75 12.63
CA GLU A 154 -6.43 42.73 11.19
C GLU A 154 -5.76 44.02 10.72
N VAL A 155 -4.66 43.89 9.98
CA VAL A 155 -3.90 44.99 9.38
C VAL A 155 -3.87 44.80 7.87
N LYS A 156 -4.28 45.82 7.12
CA LYS A 156 -4.34 45.82 5.66
C LYS A 156 -3.78 47.12 5.09
N ASN A 157 -3.08 47.05 3.95
CA ASN A 157 -2.66 48.21 3.17
C ASN A 157 -1.92 49.29 3.99
N SER A 158 -1.19 48.90 5.02
CA SER A 158 -0.63 49.83 6.02
C SER A 158 0.89 49.85 5.96
N SER A 159 1.50 50.94 6.44
CA SER A 159 2.95 51.09 6.50
C SER A 159 3.42 51.43 7.90
N PHE A 160 4.44 50.72 8.37
CA PHE A 160 5.13 50.94 9.64
C PHE A 160 6.58 51.32 9.32
N SER A 161 7.07 52.42 9.89
CA SER A 161 8.41 52.87 9.56
C SER A 161 9.19 53.55 10.69
N GLU A 162 10.51 53.40 10.64
CA GLU A 162 11.45 54.08 11.54
C GLU A 162 11.19 53.76 13.03
N ASN A 163 10.69 52.56 13.29
CA ASN A 163 10.36 52.07 14.62
C ASN A 163 11.53 51.30 15.24
N VAL A 164 11.53 51.12 16.55
CA VAL A 164 12.47 50.16 17.16
C VAL A 164 12.02 48.74 16.85
N GLN A 165 10.72 48.48 16.99
CA GLN A 165 10.06 47.23 16.62
C GLN A 165 8.71 47.56 15.99
N ASP A 166 8.37 46.95 14.86
CA ASP A 166 7.05 47.20 14.23
C ASP A 166 5.98 46.36 14.94
N ILE A 167 6.12 45.04 14.95
CA ILE A 167 5.09 44.12 15.45
C ILE A 167 5.63 43.22 16.56
N LEU A 168 4.85 43.12 17.65
CA LEU A 168 5.02 42.11 18.69
C LEU A 168 3.71 41.35 18.90
N GLN A 169 3.71 40.08 18.53
CA GLN A 169 2.59 39.15 18.68
C GLN A 169 2.90 38.20 19.84
N SER A 170 2.18 38.34 20.96
CA SER A 170 2.37 37.54 22.18
C SER A 170 1.11 36.79 22.64
N GLY A 171 -0.04 37.01 22.00
CA GLY A 171 -1.26 36.24 22.21
C GLY A 171 -2.41 36.70 21.30
N GLY A 172 -3.48 35.91 21.21
CA GLY A 172 -4.61 36.22 20.34
C GLY A 172 -4.33 35.83 18.88
N ALA A 173 -4.90 36.57 17.92
CA ALA A 173 -4.68 36.33 16.49
C ALA A 173 -4.43 37.64 15.75
N MET A 174 -3.44 37.65 14.86
CA MET A 174 -3.14 38.79 13.99
C MET A 174 -3.00 38.37 12.52
N SER A 175 -3.59 39.16 11.62
CA SER A 175 -3.33 39.06 10.19
C SER A 175 -2.79 40.38 9.64
N ILE A 176 -1.74 40.31 8.82
CA ILE A 176 -1.09 41.45 8.17
C ILE A 176 -1.07 41.16 6.67
N ASN A 177 -1.78 41.98 5.90
CA ASN A 177 -1.94 41.80 4.46
C ASN A 177 -1.57 43.08 3.71
N ASP A 178 -0.92 42.93 2.55
CA ASP A 178 -0.64 44.03 1.62
C ASP A 178 0.05 45.24 2.28
N SER A 179 0.91 44.99 3.29
CA SER A 179 1.46 46.02 4.15
C SER A 179 2.99 46.11 4.04
N ARG A 180 3.57 47.24 4.47
CA ARG A 180 5.01 47.50 4.44
C ARG A 180 5.54 47.75 5.85
N LEU A 181 6.55 47.00 6.24
CA LEU A 181 7.28 47.17 7.49
C LEU A 181 8.72 47.53 7.14
N GLU A 182 9.16 48.73 7.50
CA GLU A 182 10.44 49.26 7.03
C GLU A 182 11.23 50.05 8.06
N GLY A 183 12.51 49.68 8.22
CA GLY A 183 13.44 50.49 9.00
C GLY A 183 13.20 50.34 10.49
N GLY A 184 14.13 49.67 11.16
CA GLY A 184 14.07 49.40 12.59
C GLY A 184 15.01 48.28 13.02
N LEU A 185 15.08 48.00 14.32
CA LEU A 185 15.86 46.85 14.80
C LEU A 185 15.15 45.55 14.42
N THR A 186 13.84 45.46 14.68
CA THR A 186 13.05 44.25 14.43
C THR A 186 11.77 44.56 13.69
N GLY A 187 11.50 43.86 12.58
CA GLY A 187 10.21 43.93 11.90
C GLY A 187 9.13 43.26 12.77
N ILE A 188 9.14 41.93 12.79
CA ILE A 188 8.09 41.14 13.45
C ILE A 188 8.71 40.17 14.46
N THR A 189 8.12 40.11 15.66
CA THR A 189 8.40 39.06 16.64
C THR A 189 7.11 38.34 17.03
N GLN A 190 7.11 37.01 16.97
CA GLN A 190 6.05 36.16 17.51
C GLN A 190 6.57 35.35 18.69
N GLU A 191 6.02 35.64 19.86
CA GLU A 191 6.26 34.93 21.12
C GLU A 191 5.04 34.09 21.55
N GLY A 192 3.86 34.33 20.94
CA GLY A 192 2.62 33.58 21.14
C GLY A 192 1.43 34.15 20.36
N GLY A 193 0.32 33.41 20.29
CA GLY A 193 -0.86 33.66 19.45
C GLY A 193 -0.61 33.44 17.96
N ASP A 194 -1.69 33.36 17.17
CA ASP A 194 -1.62 33.09 15.73
C ASP A 194 -1.20 34.33 14.93
N LEU A 195 -0.37 34.13 13.90
CA LEU A 195 0.08 35.19 13.00
C LEU A 195 0.01 34.76 11.52
N ALA A 196 -0.70 35.52 10.71
CA ALA A 196 -0.72 35.38 9.26
C ALA A 196 -0.13 36.62 8.58
N LEU A 197 0.91 36.45 7.78
CA LEU A 197 1.56 37.49 6.99
C LEU A 197 1.38 37.17 5.51
N ALA A 198 0.73 38.04 4.74
CA ALA A 198 0.49 37.81 3.32
C ALA A 198 0.74 39.06 2.46
N SER A 199 1.26 38.85 1.26
CA SER A 199 1.47 39.88 0.23
C SER A 199 2.19 41.15 0.73
N SER A 200 2.98 41.03 1.80
CA SER A 200 3.56 42.15 2.53
C SER A 200 5.07 42.24 2.31
N THR A 201 5.65 43.42 2.55
CA THR A 201 7.10 43.64 2.42
C THR A 201 7.70 43.98 3.77
N VAL A 202 8.72 43.24 4.20
CA VAL A 202 9.57 43.58 5.36
C VAL A 202 10.96 43.93 4.86
N SER A 203 11.42 45.16 5.13
CA SER A 203 12.66 45.65 4.53
C SER A 203 13.50 46.57 5.40
N ASN A 204 14.81 46.59 5.15
CA ASN A 204 15.76 47.48 5.82
C ASN A 204 15.75 47.38 7.36
N THR A 205 15.46 46.19 7.92
CA THR A 205 15.55 45.94 9.37
C THR A 205 16.82 45.18 9.75
N GLU A 206 17.24 45.23 11.02
CA GLU A 206 18.30 44.33 11.48
C GLU A 206 17.81 42.87 11.48
N ALA A 207 16.66 42.58 12.08
CA ALA A 207 15.99 41.29 12.02
C ALA A 207 14.60 41.43 11.37
N SER A 208 14.31 40.66 10.33
CA SER A 208 13.03 40.81 9.62
C SER A 208 11.86 40.15 10.37
N LEU A 209 12.03 38.92 10.82
CA LEU A 209 11.00 38.13 11.47
C LEU A 209 11.62 37.06 12.37
N ASN A 210 11.21 37.02 13.64
CA ASN A 210 11.66 36.03 14.63
C ASN A 210 10.45 35.32 15.28
N ILE A 211 10.41 33.98 15.19
CA ILE A 211 9.36 33.15 15.80
C ILE A 211 9.99 32.27 16.89
N TYR A 212 9.73 32.57 18.17
CA TYR A 212 10.46 31.99 19.31
C TYR A 212 9.78 30.80 20.02
N ASN A 213 8.45 30.66 20.00
CA ASN A 213 7.69 29.73 20.87
C ASN A 213 6.80 28.71 20.12
N THR A 214 6.27 27.72 20.85
CA THR A 214 5.97 26.34 20.40
C THR A 214 4.48 25.90 20.43
N ALA A 215 3.48 26.77 20.32
CA ALA A 215 2.07 26.31 20.37
C ALA A 215 1.04 27.12 19.56
N ASP A 216 1.46 27.98 18.63
CA ASP A 216 0.54 28.82 17.85
C ASP A 216 0.92 28.81 16.36
N LYS A 217 -0.05 29.12 15.49
CA LYS A 217 0.10 28.98 14.03
C LYS A 217 0.80 30.19 13.44
N PHE A 218 1.72 29.93 12.51
CA PHE A 218 2.35 30.94 11.68
C PHE A 218 2.08 30.65 10.20
N SER A 219 1.72 31.67 9.42
CA SER A 219 1.69 31.53 7.97
C SER A 219 2.32 32.73 7.28
N ALA A 220 3.12 32.45 6.26
CA ALA A 220 3.74 33.47 5.41
C ALA A 220 3.44 33.13 3.95
N THR A 221 2.65 33.95 3.27
CA THR A 221 2.27 33.73 1.86
C THR A 221 2.60 34.93 0.97
N GLY A 222 3.42 34.76 -0.06
CA GLY A 222 3.62 35.79 -1.08
C GLY A 222 4.34 37.05 -0.60
N ASN A 223 5.13 36.97 0.49
CA ASN A 223 5.80 38.15 1.07
C ASN A 223 7.18 38.40 0.45
N ILE A 224 7.67 39.63 0.61
CA ILE A 224 9.01 40.03 0.17
C ILE A 224 9.83 40.48 1.39
N PHE A 225 10.91 39.75 1.68
CA PHE A 225 11.90 40.11 2.68
C PHE A 225 13.14 40.65 1.97
N LYS A 226 13.42 41.95 2.06
CA LYS A 226 14.52 42.56 1.29
C LYS A 226 15.43 43.48 2.09
N HIS A 227 16.73 43.36 1.87
CA HIS A 227 17.77 44.20 2.48
C HIS A 227 17.72 44.25 4.01
N ASN A 228 17.28 43.16 4.64
CA ASN A 228 17.36 42.99 6.09
C ASN A 228 18.73 42.41 6.44
N ILE A 229 19.32 42.71 7.60
CA ILE A 229 20.62 42.12 7.98
C ILE A 229 20.46 40.62 8.22
N PHE A 230 19.44 40.23 9.00
CA PHE A 230 19.06 38.86 9.29
C PHE A 230 17.71 38.54 8.66
N ASN A 231 17.70 37.55 7.77
CA ASN A 231 16.52 36.98 7.15
C ASN A 231 15.67 36.18 8.16
N PRO A 232 14.42 35.79 7.82
CA PRO A 232 13.48 35.21 8.78
C PRO A 232 13.97 33.95 9.50
N ILE A 233 13.69 33.89 10.81
CA ILE A 233 14.03 32.77 11.70
C ILE A 233 12.75 32.15 12.26
N ILE A 234 12.65 30.82 12.17
CA ILE A 234 11.55 30.03 12.71
C ILE A 234 12.07 28.96 13.66
N ASN A 235 11.43 28.85 14.82
CA ASN A 235 11.56 27.68 15.67
C ASN A 235 10.71 26.54 15.11
N VAL A 236 11.32 25.39 14.80
CA VAL A 236 10.69 24.21 14.19
C VAL A 236 9.53 23.63 15.03
N ALA A 237 9.46 23.99 16.30
CA ALA A 237 8.36 23.60 17.17
C ALA A 237 7.05 24.36 16.86
N ALA A 238 7.08 25.48 16.15
CA ALA A 238 5.88 26.18 15.69
C ALA A 238 5.15 25.37 14.59
N ASP A 239 3.82 25.52 14.50
CA ASP A 239 3.03 25.04 13.36
C ASP A 239 3.06 26.11 12.26
N PHE A 240 3.82 25.89 11.19
CA PHE A 240 4.06 26.92 10.17
C PHE A 240 3.74 26.47 8.75
N ASN A 241 3.30 27.43 7.92
CA ASN A 241 3.11 27.25 6.49
C ASN A 241 3.71 28.42 5.70
N ILE A 242 4.62 28.13 4.76
CA ILE A 242 5.43 29.13 4.05
C ILE A 242 5.33 28.87 2.56
N ILE A 243 4.75 29.82 1.82
CA ILE A 243 4.46 29.66 0.39
C ILE A 243 4.75 30.97 -0.36
N GLY A 244 5.48 30.88 -1.47
CA GLY A 244 5.71 31.96 -2.43
C GLY A 244 6.44 33.18 -1.88
N ASN A 245 7.26 33.03 -0.83
CA ASN A 245 7.96 34.19 -0.25
C ASN A 245 9.29 34.42 -0.96
N THR A 246 9.63 35.69 -1.20
CA THR A 246 10.88 36.08 -1.87
C THR A 246 11.84 36.71 -0.87
N LEU A 247 13.07 36.22 -0.83
CA LEU A 247 14.16 36.79 -0.02
C LEU A 247 15.18 37.48 -0.93
N ILE A 248 15.54 38.72 -0.62
CA ILE A 248 16.45 39.54 -1.44
C ILE A 248 17.51 40.18 -0.56
N GLY A 249 18.73 39.64 -0.59
CA GLY A 249 19.85 40.14 0.20
C GLY A 249 19.70 39.90 1.70
N GLY A 250 20.71 40.35 2.45
CA GLY A 250 20.88 40.05 3.86
C GLY A 250 21.99 39.02 4.09
N ASN A 251 21.94 38.31 5.21
CA ASN A 251 22.95 37.31 5.54
C ASN A 251 22.67 35.94 4.92
N ARG A 252 21.44 35.65 4.48
CA ARG A 252 21.05 34.37 3.86
C ARG A 252 19.89 34.52 2.88
N ASN A 253 19.91 33.80 1.76
CA ASN A 253 18.77 33.73 0.83
C ASN A 253 17.82 32.56 1.18
N ALA A 254 17.59 32.31 2.47
CA ALA A 254 16.73 31.24 2.96
C ALA A 254 16.12 31.56 4.33
N TRP A 255 15.05 30.86 4.66
CA TRP A 255 14.53 30.78 6.03
C TRP A 255 15.48 29.97 6.91
N LEU A 256 15.67 30.40 8.16
CA LEU A 256 16.47 29.68 9.14
C LEU A 256 15.57 28.90 10.11
N LEU A 257 15.67 27.58 10.12
CA LEU A 257 15.04 26.71 11.12
C LEU A 257 15.98 26.45 12.29
N THR A 258 15.42 26.58 13.49
CA THR A 258 16.11 26.36 14.77
C THR A 258 15.22 25.56 15.74
N GLY A 259 15.78 25.11 16.86
CA GLY A 259 14.99 24.56 17.96
C GLY A 259 14.87 23.04 17.91
N SER A 260 13.77 22.52 18.44
CA SER A 260 13.64 21.07 18.60
C SER A 260 12.23 20.59 18.39
N VAL A 261 12.13 19.42 17.78
CA VAL A 261 10.89 18.72 17.47
C VAL A 261 10.54 17.84 18.67
N THR A 262 9.46 18.18 19.37
CA THR A 262 8.94 17.43 20.53
C THR A 262 7.56 16.82 20.28
N GLU A 263 7.00 17.07 19.09
CA GLU A 263 5.72 16.57 18.59
C GLU A 263 5.89 16.17 17.12
N GLU A 264 4.85 15.66 16.47
CA GLU A 264 4.89 15.37 15.04
C GLU A 264 4.93 16.66 14.20
N ARG A 265 5.89 16.75 13.30
CA ARG A 265 6.08 17.86 12.35
C ARG A 265 6.47 17.31 10.99
N THR A 266 5.96 17.94 9.93
CA THR A 266 6.34 17.63 8.55
C THR A 266 6.96 18.85 7.90
N LEU A 267 8.15 18.68 7.32
CA LEU A 267 8.81 19.66 6.47
C LEU A 267 8.52 19.32 5.01
N PHE A 268 7.94 20.28 4.30
CA PHE A 268 7.76 20.23 2.86
C PHE A 268 8.86 21.07 2.18
N PRO A 269 9.14 20.83 0.88
CA PRO A 269 9.99 21.72 0.10
C PRO A 269 9.43 23.15 0.14
N PHE A 270 10.31 24.13 0.34
CA PHE A 270 9.93 25.53 0.22
C PHE A 270 9.97 25.85 -1.27
N ASN A 271 8.92 26.46 -1.81
CA ASN A 271 8.82 26.94 -3.21
C ASN A 271 9.61 26.11 -4.23
N ASP A 272 9.08 24.97 -4.69
CA ASP A 272 9.64 24.12 -5.75
C ASP A 272 11.19 24.07 -5.80
N GLY A 273 11.83 23.76 -4.65
CA GLY A 273 13.27 23.54 -4.56
C GLY A 273 14.11 24.67 -3.97
N GLU A 274 13.51 25.66 -3.31
CA GLU A 274 14.25 26.62 -2.49
C GLU A 274 14.85 25.94 -1.24
N PRO A 275 16.11 26.24 -0.89
CA PRO A 275 16.76 25.65 0.27
C PRO A 275 16.24 26.26 1.58
N VAL A 276 16.26 25.45 2.63
CA VAL A 276 16.02 25.87 4.01
C VAL A 276 17.31 25.77 4.81
N ALA A 277 17.69 26.85 5.47
CA ALA A 277 18.86 26.84 6.33
C ALA A 277 18.53 26.20 7.69
N ILE A 278 19.43 25.39 8.23
CA ILE A 278 19.31 24.75 9.54
C ILE A 278 20.54 25.04 10.40
N ASP A 279 20.33 25.34 11.69
CA ASP A 279 21.41 25.61 12.65
C ASP A 279 21.47 24.57 13.78
N SER A 280 20.39 24.36 14.52
CA SER A 280 20.32 23.25 15.48
C SER A 280 18.96 22.62 15.39
N LEU A 281 18.89 21.46 14.73
CA LEU A 281 17.66 20.70 14.59
C LEU A 281 17.79 19.39 15.37
N THR A 282 17.08 19.32 16.48
CA THR A 282 17.06 18.14 17.34
C THR A 282 15.67 17.55 17.40
N VAL A 283 15.53 16.26 17.07
CA VAL A 283 14.30 15.49 17.26
C VAL A 283 14.38 14.82 18.63
N ARG A 284 13.58 15.30 19.58
CA ARG A 284 13.60 14.81 20.97
C ARG A 284 12.60 13.70 21.20
N THR A 285 12.71 13.02 22.33
CA THR A 285 11.75 12.02 22.82
C THR A 285 10.31 12.49 22.67
N GLY A 286 9.48 11.68 22.02
CA GLY A 286 8.06 11.96 21.74
C GLY A 286 7.81 12.78 20.47
N GLY A 287 8.85 13.38 19.87
CA GLY A 287 8.76 14.08 18.60
C GLY A 287 9.01 13.17 17.40
N LYS A 288 8.34 13.48 16.29
CA LYS A 288 8.59 12.90 14.97
C LYS A 288 8.79 14.00 13.94
N LEU A 289 9.88 13.95 13.19
CA LEU A 289 10.15 14.87 12.08
C LEU A 289 10.10 14.11 10.76
N THR A 290 9.09 14.40 9.94
CA THR A 290 9.00 13.92 8.56
C THR A 290 9.59 14.95 7.61
N VAL A 291 10.50 14.55 6.72
CA VAL A 291 11.08 15.40 5.67
C VAL A 291 10.66 14.87 4.31
N SER A 292 9.83 15.64 3.60
CA SER A 292 9.21 15.22 2.34
C SER A 292 10.18 15.28 1.16
N SER A 293 9.92 14.50 0.11
CA SER A 293 10.69 14.45 -1.13
C SER A 293 10.96 15.84 -1.74
N GLY A 294 12.16 16.04 -2.27
CA GLY A 294 12.59 17.30 -2.90
C GLY A 294 13.03 18.40 -1.93
N THR A 295 12.99 18.16 -0.61
CA THR A 295 13.43 19.14 0.38
C THR A 295 14.95 19.29 0.37
N ILE A 296 15.45 20.53 0.32
CA ILE A 296 16.88 20.86 0.41
C ILE A 296 17.17 21.53 1.76
N LEU A 297 17.90 20.84 2.64
CA LEU A 297 18.32 21.32 3.95
C LEU A 297 19.80 21.71 3.90
N LYS A 298 20.12 22.90 4.41
CA LYS A 298 21.47 23.47 4.35
C LYS A 298 21.98 23.98 5.69
N GLY A 299 23.18 23.60 6.07
CA GLY A 299 23.85 24.13 7.25
C GLY A 299 24.32 23.02 8.18
N ASN A 300 23.96 23.11 9.45
CA ASN A 300 24.32 22.09 10.44
C ASN A 300 23.54 20.78 10.20
N GLY A 301 23.81 19.77 11.00
CA GLY A 301 23.17 18.44 10.87
C GLY A 301 21.88 18.29 11.67
N ILE A 302 21.28 17.11 11.55
CA ILE A 302 20.11 16.69 12.34
C ILE A 302 20.56 15.75 13.46
N ILE A 303 20.12 16.01 14.69
CA ILE A 303 20.35 15.14 15.84
C ILE A 303 19.04 14.48 16.25
N VAL A 304 19.00 13.16 16.32
CA VAL A 304 17.85 12.38 16.76
C VAL A 304 18.14 11.82 18.15
N GLU A 305 17.47 12.34 19.17
CA GLU A 305 17.70 12.04 20.58
C GLU A 305 16.39 11.56 21.22
N GLY A 306 16.12 10.25 21.10
CA GLY A 306 14.91 9.61 21.65
C GLY A 306 13.64 9.76 20.80
N GLY A 307 13.68 10.57 19.74
CA GLY A 307 12.57 10.77 18.79
C GLY A 307 12.72 10.01 17.47
N GLU A 308 11.89 10.34 16.48
CA GLU A 308 11.87 9.69 15.17
C GLU A 308 12.12 10.69 14.01
N LEU A 309 13.09 10.39 13.15
CA LEU A 309 13.33 11.09 11.89
C LEU A 309 12.87 10.20 10.74
N ASP A 310 12.02 10.73 9.87
CA ASP A 310 11.44 10.03 8.72
C ASP A 310 11.73 10.82 7.43
N ILE A 311 12.69 10.38 6.63
CA ILE A 311 13.10 11.04 5.38
C ILE A 311 12.48 10.30 4.20
N GLN A 312 11.56 10.97 3.50
CA GLN A 312 10.73 10.40 2.45
C GLN A 312 11.14 10.91 1.06
N GLY A 313 12.41 10.78 0.69
CA GLY A 313 12.90 11.10 -0.64
C GLY A 313 12.44 10.10 -1.69
N THR A 314 12.41 10.53 -2.96
CA THR A 314 12.28 9.66 -4.14
C THR A 314 13.54 9.74 -5.01
N ILE A 315 13.69 8.84 -5.98
CA ILE A 315 14.82 8.90 -6.93
C ILE A 315 14.77 10.19 -7.77
N GLU A 316 13.56 10.61 -8.18
CA GLU A 316 13.34 11.83 -8.98
C GLU A 316 13.48 13.12 -8.15
N ALA A 317 13.12 13.06 -6.87
CA ALA A 317 13.15 14.17 -5.93
C ALA A 317 13.74 13.72 -4.58
N PRO A 318 15.07 13.50 -4.52
CA PRO A 318 15.71 13.10 -3.28
C PRO A 318 15.63 14.23 -2.24
N VAL A 319 15.73 13.86 -0.97
CA VAL A 319 16.02 14.85 0.08
C VAL A 319 17.52 15.12 0.06
N ILE A 320 17.90 16.39 0.15
CA ILE A 320 19.30 16.81 0.11
C ILE A 320 19.66 17.45 1.45
N LEU A 321 20.73 16.99 2.08
CA LEU A 321 21.36 17.62 3.24
C LEU A 321 22.77 18.03 2.85
N THR A 322 23.08 19.33 2.94
CA THR A 322 24.38 19.88 2.55
C THR A 322 24.77 21.08 3.42
N THR A 323 25.90 21.73 3.14
CA THR A 323 26.32 22.94 3.86
C THR A 323 25.57 24.17 3.35
N ILE A 324 25.65 25.28 4.08
CA ILE A 324 25.09 26.55 3.58
C ILE A 324 25.88 27.16 2.41
N THR A 325 27.15 26.76 2.24
CA THR A 325 28.04 27.26 1.19
C THR A 325 27.96 26.40 -0.09
N ASP A 326 27.12 25.37 -0.13
CA ASP A 326 26.92 24.54 -1.31
C ASP A 326 26.01 25.25 -2.32
N ASP A 327 26.60 25.99 -3.25
CA ASP A 327 25.86 26.66 -4.33
C ASP A 327 25.28 25.71 -5.39
N PHE A 328 25.74 24.46 -5.43
CA PHE A 328 25.33 23.49 -6.45
C PHE A 328 23.88 23.04 -6.23
N MET A 329 23.48 22.86 -4.97
CA MET A 329 22.14 22.43 -4.61
C MET A 329 21.29 23.62 -4.20
N GLY A 330 20.32 24.07 -4.99
CA GLY A 330 19.40 25.14 -4.56
C GLY A 330 19.99 26.56 -4.50
N GLY A 331 21.21 26.78 -5.03
CA GLY A 331 21.80 28.11 -5.20
C GLY A 331 22.42 28.75 -3.95
N ASP A 332 22.85 30.01 -4.11
CA ASP A 332 23.61 30.80 -3.11
C ASP A 332 22.76 31.14 -1.87
N THR A 333 22.92 30.34 -0.82
CA THR A 333 22.11 30.41 0.40
C THR A 333 22.71 31.31 1.47
N ASN A 334 24.03 31.44 1.53
CA ASN A 334 24.79 32.31 2.42
C ASN A 334 25.03 33.73 1.84
N ASN A 335 24.58 33.98 0.62
CA ASN A 335 24.62 35.28 -0.06
C ASN A 335 26.05 35.84 -0.18
N ASP A 336 27.06 34.98 -0.36
CA ASP A 336 28.45 35.37 -0.62
C ASP A 336 28.82 35.37 -2.12
N GLY A 337 27.84 35.08 -2.99
CA GLY A 337 27.95 35.06 -4.43
C GLY A 337 28.30 33.69 -4.97
N LEU A 338 27.75 33.33 -6.14
CA LEU A 338 27.98 32.03 -6.77
C LEU A 338 29.47 31.73 -6.98
N MET A 339 30.00 30.78 -6.22
CA MET A 339 31.34 30.26 -6.37
C MET A 339 31.33 29.05 -7.31
N MET A 340 31.66 29.27 -8.58
CA MET A 340 31.98 28.16 -9.50
C MET A 340 33.36 27.59 -9.14
N GLY A 341 33.40 26.64 -8.21
CA GLY A 341 34.59 25.84 -7.90
C GLY A 341 34.87 25.74 -6.41
N LYS A 342 35.08 24.50 -5.93
CA LYS A 342 35.35 24.15 -4.53
C LYS A 342 36.47 25.00 -3.93
N ILE A 343 36.11 25.90 -3.00
CA ILE A 343 37.06 26.46 -2.04
C ILE A 343 36.79 25.76 -0.70
N TYR A 344 37.66 24.79 -0.38
CA TYR A 344 37.77 24.24 0.96
C TYR A 344 38.37 25.33 1.86
N ASP A 345 37.55 26.21 2.41
CA ASP A 345 37.93 26.92 3.64
C ASP A 345 37.48 26.02 4.80
N ASP A 346 38.42 25.61 5.65
CA ASP A 346 38.40 24.39 6.47
C ASP A 346 37.31 24.27 7.56
N LEU A 347 36.20 25.04 7.54
CA LEU A 347 35.38 25.26 8.74
C LEU A 347 33.85 25.26 8.60
N ILE A 348 33.22 25.03 7.44
CA ILE A 348 31.75 25.03 7.35
C ILE A 348 31.23 23.78 6.62
N TRP A 349 31.40 22.63 7.28
CA TRP A 349 30.85 21.34 6.84
C TRP A 349 29.49 21.10 7.50
N THR A 350 28.60 20.35 6.85
CA THR A 350 27.42 19.86 7.57
C THR A 350 27.81 18.79 8.60
N ASN A 351 27.08 18.74 9.72
CA ASN A 351 27.22 17.68 10.73
C ASN A 351 26.47 16.39 10.32
N GLY A 352 25.88 16.32 9.12
CA GLY A 352 25.19 15.12 8.66
C GLY A 352 24.00 14.72 9.54
N ILE A 353 23.80 13.41 9.75
CA ILE A 353 22.78 12.89 10.65
C ILE A 353 23.45 12.16 11.81
N GLN A 354 23.05 12.50 13.04
CA GLN A 354 23.43 11.82 14.26
C GLN A 354 22.20 11.19 14.93
N VAL A 355 22.24 9.88 15.15
CA VAL A 355 21.17 9.11 15.81
C VAL A 355 21.70 8.58 17.13
N ASN A 356 21.16 9.12 18.22
CA ASN A 356 21.56 8.77 19.58
C ASN A 356 20.68 7.65 20.13
N VAL A 357 21.05 7.14 21.32
CA VAL A 357 20.29 6.11 22.04
C VAL A 357 18.80 6.46 22.13
N GLY A 358 17.95 5.51 21.75
CA GLY A 358 16.49 5.67 21.72
C GLY A 358 15.94 6.45 20.52
N GLY A 359 16.81 7.06 19.72
CA GLY A 359 16.43 7.70 18.46
C GLY A 359 16.20 6.69 17.34
N LYS A 360 15.29 7.01 16.43
CA LYS A 360 15.00 6.21 15.23
C LYS A 360 15.14 7.07 13.98
N ALA A 361 15.78 6.56 12.94
CA ALA A 361 15.87 7.23 11.63
C ALA A 361 15.47 6.26 10.52
N ASN A 362 14.37 6.54 9.84
CA ASN A 362 13.92 5.86 8.63
C ASN A 362 14.25 6.77 7.45
N VAL A 363 15.04 6.29 6.50
CA VAL A 363 15.60 7.11 5.42
C VAL A 363 15.36 6.47 4.07
N SER A 364 14.77 7.21 3.14
CA SER A 364 14.62 6.81 1.74
C SER A 364 15.15 7.91 0.81
N ASN A 365 16.01 7.56 -0.14
CA ASN A 365 16.58 8.45 -1.16
C ASN A 365 17.12 9.77 -0.60
N LEU A 366 18.05 9.67 0.35
CA LEU A 366 18.74 10.82 0.94
C LEU A 366 20.10 11.01 0.29
N THR A 367 20.41 12.26 -0.08
CA THR A 367 21.76 12.68 -0.44
C THR A 367 22.35 13.54 0.68
N ILE A 368 23.42 13.06 1.32
CA ILE A 368 24.26 13.86 2.22
C ILE A 368 25.50 14.32 1.45
N ARG A 369 25.65 15.63 1.30
CA ARG A 369 26.78 16.28 0.62
C ARG A 369 27.62 17.07 1.60
N ASP A 370 28.91 17.19 1.28
CA ASP A 370 29.84 18.10 1.98
C ASP A 370 29.73 17.94 3.51
N ALA A 371 29.69 16.69 3.98
CA ALA A 371 29.74 16.36 5.40
C ALA A 371 31.17 16.41 5.92
N GLY A 372 31.34 16.76 7.19
CA GLY A 372 32.67 16.96 7.80
C GLY A 372 32.65 17.77 9.09
N GLY A 373 31.45 18.15 9.55
CA GLY A 373 31.25 18.95 10.74
C GLY A 373 31.52 18.15 12.01
N LEU A 374 31.83 18.86 13.09
CA LEU A 374 32.21 18.25 14.36
C LEU A 374 30.97 17.75 15.10
N GLN A 375 30.90 16.44 15.32
CA GLN A 375 29.86 15.78 16.11
C GLN A 375 30.42 15.38 17.48
N VAL A 376 29.57 15.42 18.50
CA VAL A 376 29.92 15.01 19.88
C VAL A 376 29.17 13.74 20.20
N ILE A 377 29.91 12.71 20.63
CA ILE A 377 29.31 11.43 21.03
C ILE A 377 28.77 11.58 22.45
N PRO A 378 27.45 11.42 22.66
CA PRO A 378 26.84 11.63 23.97
C PRO A 378 27.47 10.73 25.05
N GLY A 379 27.79 11.30 26.21
CA GLY A 379 28.39 10.58 27.32
C GLY A 379 29.90 10.38 27.23
N THR A 380 30.57 10.89 26.19
CA THR A 380 32.04 10.88 26.05
C THR A 380 32.59 12.29 25.80
N PHE A 381 33.90 12.47 25.96
CA PHE A 381 34.60 13.67 25.49
C PHE A 381 35.16 13.51 24.05
N GLU A 382 34.75 12.44 23.35
CA GLU A 382 35.22 12.17 22.00
C GLU A 382 34.44 13.00 20.98
N GLN A 383 35.18 13.60 20.04
CA GLN A 383 34.63 14.30 18.89
C GLN A 383 34.91 13.49 17.64
N THR A 384 33.93 13.39 16.75
CA THR A 384 34.05 12.69 15.47
C THR A 384 33.48 13.53 14.34
N ARG A 385 33.67 13.07 13.10
CA ARG A 385 33.13 13.67 11.88
C ARG A 385 32.58 12.55 11.03
N SER A 386 31.26 12.47 10.89
CA SER A 386 30.62 11.46 10.06
C SER A 386 29.46 12.06 9.25
N ALA A 387 29.19 11.51 8.06
CA ALA A 387 27.97 11.86 7.33
C ALA A 387 26.74 11.23 8.00
N LEU A 388 26.88 9.97 8.45
CA LEU A 388 25.91 9.28 9.29
C LEU A 388 26.61 8.73 10.54
N LEU A 389 26.16 9.17 11.72
CA LEU A 389 26.68 8.73 13.01
C LEU A 389 25.56 8.05 13.80
N ASN A 390 25.68 6.76 14.09
CA ASN A 390 24.78 6.05 15.00
C ASN A 390 25.51 5.75 16.32
N THR A 391 25.05 6.32 17.43
CA THR A 391 25.65 6.12 18.77
C THR A 391 24.80 5.24 19.68
N GLY A 392 23.89 4.43 19.12
CA GLY A 392 23.04 3.51 19.89
C GLY A 392 21.54 3.57 19.55
N GLY A 393 21.15 4.27 18.49
CA GLY A 393 19.78 4.30 17.98
C GLY A 393 19.53 3.23 16.90
N GLU A 394 18.38 3.36 16.24
CA GLU A 394 17.92 2.50 15.16
C GLU A 394 17.91 3.29 13.84
N VAL A 395 18.63 2.80 12.83
CA VAL A 395 18.71 3.43 11.51
C VAL A 395 18.33 2.40 10.46
N VAL A 396 17.35 2.73 9.62
CA VAL A 396 16.98 1.98 8.42
C VAL A 396 17.08 2.93 7.24
N ALA A 397 17.93 2.65 6.26
CA ALA A 397 18.14 3.51 5.10
C ALA A 397 18.05 2.75 3.78
N LYS A 398 17.34 3.33 2.80
CA LYS A 398 17.26 2.86 1.43
C LYS A 398 17.77 3.90 0.45
N ASN A 399 18.65 3.50 -0.46
CA ASN A 399 19.28 4.38 -1.46
C ASN A 399 19.93 5.63 -0.84
N LEU A 400 20.87 5.42 0.09
CA LEU A 400 21.63 6.49 0.72
C LEU A 400 22.80 6.92 -0.18
N ARG A 401 22.90 8.23 -0.45
CA ARG A 401 24.00 8.81 -1.23
C ARG A 401 24.85 9.72 -0.35
N ILE A 402 26.15 9.43 -0.24
CA ILE A 402 27.12 10.25 0.48
C ILE A 402 28.17 10.74 -0.52
N THR A 403 28.26 12.05 -0.76
CA THR A 403 29.17 12.59 -1.79
C THR A 403 29.90 13.85 -1.36
N ASP A 404 31.09 14.08 -1.92
CA ASP A 404 31.88 15.32 -1.74
C ASP A 404 32.27 15.68 -0.29
N SER A 405 32.12 14.73 0.64
CA SER A 405 32.36 14.92 2.08
C SER A 405 33.84 14.82 2.48
N ALA A 406 34.30 15.65 3.43
CA ALA A 406 35.63 15.57 4.04
C ALA A 406 35.52 15.16 5.52
N THR A 407 35.14 13.91 5.76
CA THR A 407 34.90 13.37 7.11
C THR A 407 36.02 12.44 7.60
N LEU A 408 35.97 12.05 8.88
CA LEU A 408 36.72 10.89 9.35
C LEU A 408 36.14 9.61 8.73
N SER A 409 34.81 9.50 8.70
CA SER A 409 34.06 8.34 8.25
C SER A 409 32.80 8.69 7.46
N GLY A 410 32.51 7.97 6.37
CA GLY A 410 31.20 8.09 5.71
C GLY A 410 30.06 7.67 6.65
N ILE A 411 30.16 6.45 7.20
CA ILE A 411 29.24 5.91 8.20
C ILE A 411 30.03 5.47 9.44
N HIS A 412 29.56 5.91 10.60
CA HIS A 412 30.16 5.60 11.89
C HIS A 412 29.11 4.94 12.79
N HIS A 413 29.29 3.65 13.06
CA HIS A 413 28.39 2.84 13.88
C HIS A 413 29.06 2.51 15.23
N TYR A 414 28.75 3.29 16.26
CA TYR A 414 29.22 3.04 17.62
C TYR A 414 28.42 1.90 18.30
N GLY A 415 27.12 1.81 18.03
CA GLY A 415 26.23 0.79 18.59
C GLY A 415 24.78 0.96 18.11
N GLY A 416 23.88 0.12 18.62
CA GLY A 416 22.47 0.09 18.20
C GLY A 416 22.27 -0.79 16.97
N THR A 417 21.37 -0.39 16.08
CA THR A 417 21.10 -1.06 14.80
C THR A 417 21.21 -0.08 13.64
N THR A 418 21.93 -0.46 12.59
CA THR A 418 21.99 0.27 11.33
C THR A 418 21.83 -0.74 10.20
N ASP A 419 20.78 -0.56 9.41
CA ASP A 419 20.45 -1.36 8.24
C ASP A 419 20.37 -0.44 7.01
N ILE A 420 21.23 -0.67 6.02
CA ILE A 420 21.34 0.15 4.83
C ILE A 420 21.28 -0.75 3.61
N ASP A 421 20.25 -0.55 2.79
CA ASP A 421 20.07 -1.26 1.53
C ASP A 421 20.10 -0.29 0.35
N GLY A 422 21.08 -0.46 -0.53
CA GLY A 422 21.20 0.38 -1.71
C GLY A 422 21.86 1.72 -1.42
N GLY A 423 22.77 2.13 -2.29
CA GLY A 423 23.30 3.49 -2.25
C GLY A 423 24.68 3.63 -2.86
N VAL A 424 25.23 4.82 -2.69
CA VAL A 424 26.55 5.14 -3.22
C VAL A 424 27.31 6.08 -2.29
N MET A 425 28.60 5.81 -2.13
CA MET A 425 29.54 6.71 -1.49
C MET A 425 30.64 7.05 -2.50
N ASP A 426 30.65 8.31 -2.94
CA ASP A 426 31.60 8.84 -3.93
C ASP A 426 32.30 10.07 -3.37
N VAL A 427 33.54 9.90 -2.90
CA VAL A 427 34.14 10.86 -1.98
C VAL A 427 35.61 11.13 -2.27
N ALA A 428 35.94 12.42 -2.37
CA ALA A 428 37.29 12.93 -2.21
C ALA A 428 37.58 13.13 -0.71
N VAL A 429 38.48 12.31 -0.14
CA VAL A 429 39.12 12.45 1.20
C VAL A 429 38.37 11.86 2.42
N HIS A 430 38.13 10.53 2.44
CA HIS A 430 37.83 9.78 3.67
C HIS A 430 39.01 8.92 4.12
N ASN A 431 39.25 8.83 5.44
CA ASN A 431 40.13 7.81 6.02
C ASN A 431 39.40 6.47 6.17
N TYR A 432 38.09 6.48 6.39
CA TYR A 432 37.27 5.29 6.60
C TYR A 432 35.94 5.41 5.85
N ALA A 433 35.51 4.40 5.10
CA ALA A 433 34.15 4.37 4.56
C ALA A 433 33.16 3.99 5.66
N LEU A 434 33.45 2.89 6.35
CA LEU A 434 32.71 2.37 7.49
C LEU A 434 33.61 2.28 8.73
N ILE A 435 33.15 2.80 9.86
CA ILE A 435 33.72 2.51 11.18
C ILE A 435 32.67 1.75 12.00
N TYR A 436 33.09 0.63 12.59
CA TYR A 436 32.24 -0.23 13.43
C TYR A 436 32.88 -0.46 14.80
N ASP A 437 32.10 -0.32 15.87
CA ASP A 437 32.53 -0.53 17.25
C ASP A 437 31.78 -1.66 17.96
N SER A 438 30.44 -1.68 17.89
CA SER A 438 29.56 -2.67 18.54
C SER A 438 28.17 -2.65 17.90
N GLY A 439 27.25 -3.54 18.31
CA GLY A 439 25.86 -3.54 17.81
C GLY A 439 25.70 -4.26 16.46
N SER A 440 24.59 -4.00 15.77
CA SER A 440 24.28 -4.60 14.46
C SER A 440 24.44 -3.57 13.36
N LEU A 441 25.36 -3.84 12.43
CA LEU A 441 25.56 -3.04 11.22
C LEU A 441 25.39 -3.97 10.02
N ASN A 442 24.36 -3.70 9.23
CA ASN A 442 24.03 -4.33 7.96
C ASN A 442 24.13 -3.26 6.87
N VAL A 443 24.99 -3.47 5.87
CA VAL A 443 25.07 -2.61 4.69
C VAL A 443 25.15 -3.51 3.47
N HIS A 444 24.19 -3.41 2.56
CA HIS A 444 24.08 -4.25 1.37
C HIS A 444 23.77 -3.39 0.15
N ASN A 445 24.03 -3.93 -1.05
CA ASN A 445 23.71 -3.27 -2.32
C ASN A 445 24.33 -1.86 -2.45
N PHE A 446 25.48 -1.63 -1.82
CA PHE A 446 26.09 -0.32 -1.72
C PHE A 446 27.36 -0.22 -2.59
N SER A 447 27.51 0.89 -3.31
CA SER A 447 28.68 1.19 -4.12
C SER A 447 29.66 2.13 -3.43
N PHE A 448 30.84 1.62 -3.08
CA PHE A 448 31.93 2.39 -2.49
C PHE A 448 32.96 2.80 -3.54
N PHE A 449 33.01 4.09 -3.86
CA PHE A 449 34.04 4.69 -4.70
C PHE A 449 35.10 5.36 -3.81
N LEU A 450 36.08 4.57 -3.38
CA LEU A 450 37.13 4.98 -2.44
C LEU A 450 38.45 5.27 -3.16
N SER A 451 39.21 6.26 -2.67
CA SER A 451 40.56 6.51 -3.19
C SER A 451 41.54 5.39 -2.78
N SER A 452 42.42 4.95 -3.69
CA SER A 452 43.38 3.86 -3.49
C SER A 452 44.62 4.21 -2.65
N ASN A 453 44.55 5.26 -1.83
CA ASN A 453 45.65 5.66 -0.94
C ASN A 453 45.80 4.71 0.25
N GLN A 454 47.03 4.45 0.72
CA GLN A 454 47.32 3.45 1.76
C GLN A 454 46.68 3.69 3.15
N ASN A 455 46.15 4.89 3.38
CA ASN A 455 45.54 5.31 4.64
C ASN A 455 44.00 5.26 4.62
N VAL A 456 43.40 4.68 3.58
CA VAL A 456 41.95 4.54 3.44
C VAL A 456 41.52 3.11 3.79
N TYR A 457 40.39 2.99 4.47
CA TYR A 457 39.77 1.74 4.88
C TYR A 457 38.37 1.60 4.30
N SER A 458 38.05 0.42 3.78
CA SER A 458 36.68 0.05 3.41
C SER A 458 35.83 -0.16 4.65
N LEU A 459 36.38 -0.88 5.64
CA LEU A 459 35.77 -1.02 6.96
C LEU A 459 36.87 -1.12 8.01
N PHE A 460 36.67 -0.43 9.13
CA PHE A 460 37.53 -0.56 10.32
C PHE A 460 36.68 -1.01 11.51
N ASN A 461 36.77 -2.29 11.86
CA ASN A 461 36.19 -2.87 13.06
C ASN A 461 37.15 -2.60 14.24
N ARG A 462 36.93 -1.48 14.92
CA ARG A 462 37.89 -0.89 15.87
C ARG A 462 38.11 -1.77 17.09
N ASN A 463 37.03 -2.37 17.61
CA ASN A 463 37.05 -3.08 18.89
C ASN A 463 36.94 -4.60 18.75
N ASN A 464 36.59 -5.11 17.56
CA ASN A 464 36.33 -6.53 17.31
C ASN A 464 35.31 -7.16 18.29
N LEU A 465 34.32 -6.37 18.75
CA LEU A 465 33.28 -6.82 19.68
C LEU A 465 32.04 -7.43 19.00
N GLY A 466 32.05 -7.51 17.67
CA GLY A 466 31.00 -8.10 16.84
C GLY A 466 31.46 -8.23 15.39
N VAL A 467 30.59 -8.79 14.55
CA VAL A 467 30.86 -9.06 13.12
C VAL A 467 29.81 -8.33 12.29
N PRO A 468 30.12 -7.15 11.71
CA PRO A 468 29.18 -6.45 10.83
C PRO A 468 28.95 -7.24 9.54
N ASP A 469 27.74 -7.18 9.01
CA ASP A 469 27.37 -7.77 7.72
C ASP A 469 27.43 -6.70 6.63
N VAL A 470 28.41 -6.84 5.76
CA VAL A 470 28.70 -5.95 4.64
C VAL A 470 28.86 -6.74 3.34
N ARG A 471 28.13 -7.85 3.21
CA ARG A 471 28.07 -8.65 1.97
C ARG A 471 27.34 -7.89 0.86
N HIS A 472 27.44 -8.36 -0.37
CA HIS A 472 26.72 -7.83 -1.54
C HIS A 472 26.96 -6.34 -1.84
N ASN A 473 28.15 -5.83 -1.49
CA ASN A 473 28.57 -4.47 -1.80
C ASN A 473 29.62 -4.44 -2.91
N TRP A 474 29.67 -3.33 -3.64
CA TRP A 474 30.78 -3.02 -4.55
C TRP A 474 31.84 -2.19 -3.84
N TRP A 475 33.07 -2.67 -3.82
CA TRP A 475 34.17 -2.03 -3.08
C TRP A 475 35.10 -1.17 -3.95
N GLY A 476 34.71 -0.91 -5.21
CA GLY A 476 35.48 -0.11 -6.16
C GLY A 476 36.37 -0.92 -7.12
N THR A 477 36.61 -2.21 -6.85
CA THR A 477 37.43 -3.10 -7.70
C THR A 477 36.84 -4.51 -7.80
N THR A 478 37.03 -5.18 -8.93
CA THR A 478 36.53 -6.53 -9.23
C THR A 478 37.03 -7.59 -8.25
N GLU A 479 38.20 -7.38 -7.67
CA GLU A 479 38.86 -8.26 -6.69
C GLU A 479 38.35 -8.04 -5.26
N GLY A 480 37.48 -7.04 -5.05
CA GLY A 480 36.95 -6.66 -3.75
C GLY A 480 37.99 -6.06 -2.78
N PRO A 481 37.63 -5.90 -1.50
CA PRO A 481 38.46 -5.25 -0.50
C PRO A 481 39.58 -6.18 -0.06
N LEU A 482 40.75 -5.62 0.21
CA LEU A 482 41.85 -6.37 0.81
C LEU A 482 41.46 -6.84 2.22
N HIS A 483 41.58 -8.14 2.50
CA HIS A 483 41.50 -8.68 3.85
C HIS A 483 42.58 -9.75 4.02
N GLU A 484 43.44 -9.64 5.05
CA GLU A 484 44.70 -10.41 5.15
C GLU A 484 44.49 -11.94 5.11
N ILE A 485 43.36 -12.42 5.63
CA ILE A 485 43.06 -13.85 5.75
C ILE A 485 42.03 -14.26 4.69
N ASP A 486 40.85 -13.65 4.73
CA ASP A 486 39.70 -14.06 3.92
C ASP A 486 39.72 -13.53 2.48
N ASN A 487 40.49 -12.50 2.13
CA ASN A 487 40.62 -11.99 0.76
C ASN A 487 42.01 -11.34 0.47
N PRO A 488 43.11 -12.11 0.53
CA PRO A 488 44.47 -11.55 0.42
C PRO A 488 44.80 -10.98 -0.96
N GLY A 489 44.01 -11.30 -1.98
CA GLY A 489 44.15 -10.78 -3.35
C GLY A 489 43.34 -9.52 -3.64
N GLY A 490 42.54 -9.01 -2.69
CA GLY A 490 41.72 -7.83 -2.89
C GLY A 490 42.56 -6.57 -3.13
N THR A 491 42.10 -5.71 -4.04
CA THR A 491 42.82 -4.49 -4.46
C THR A 491 42.16 -3.20 -4.01
N ALA A 492 40.91 -3.25 -3.54
CA ALA A 492 40.26 -2.12 -2.90
C ALA A 492 40.82 -1.89 -1.47
N PRO A 493 40.59 -0.70 -0.88
CA PRO A 493 40.97 -0.39 0.50
C PRO A 493 40.60 -1.50 1.48
N ARG A 494 41.45 -1.70 2.50
CA ARG A 494 41.35 -2.88 3.35
C ARG A 494 40.13 -2.86 4.26
N ILE A 495 39.63 -4.06 4.57
CA ILE A 495 38.82 -4.32 5.76
C ILE A 495 39.79 -4.73 6.87
N GLU A 496 39.73 -4.06 8.02
CA GLU A 496 40.51 -4.40 9.21
C GLU A 496 39.59 -4.86 10.35
N GLY A 497 39.89 -6.04 10.89
CA GLY A 497 39.07 -6.75 11.87
C GLY A 497 38.02 -7.68 11.24
N GLN A 498 37.17 -8.29 12.07
CA GLN A 498 36.18 -9.26 11.60
C GLN A 498 35.02 -8.59 10.85
N ALA A 499 34.59 -9.15 9.71
CA ALA A 499 33.39 -8.72 8.99
C ALA A 499 32.88 -9.85 8.07
N LEU A 500 31.57 -9.90 7.79
CA LEU A 500 31.03 -10.70 6.69
C LEU A 500 31.00 -9.82 5.44
N PHE A 501 31.84 -10.08 4.46
CA PHE A 501 31.93 -9.25 3.24
C PHE A 501 31.95 -10.07 1.95
N LYS A 502 31.78 -11.40 2.05
CA LYS A 502 31.65 -12.33 0.93
C LYS A 502 30.25 -12.97 0.94
N PRO A 503 29.56 -13.05 -0.22
CA PRO A 503 29.99 -12.54 -1.53
C PRO A 503 30.03 -10.99 -1.57
N PHE A 504 30.83 -10.42 -2.46
CA PHE A 504 30.83 -8.99 -2.80
C PHE A 504 30.58 -8.85 -4.30
N LEU A 505 30.09 -7.68 -4.73
CA LEU A 505 29.79 -7.41 -6.15
C LEU A 505 31.08 -7.29 -6.96
N THR A 506 31.03 -7.63 -8.24
CA THR A 506 32.14 -7.48 -9.19
C THR A 506 32.01 -6.24 -10.08
N GLU A 507 30.91 -5.50 -9.96
CA GLU A 507 30.67 -4.23 -10.62
C GLU A 507 29.89 -3.29 -9.69
N PRO A 508 29.93 -1.96 -9.93
CA PRO A 508 29.13 -1.03 -9.15
C PRO A 508 27.66 -1.43 -9.13
N PHE A 509 27.08 -1.44 -7.93
CA PHE A 509 25.63 -1.53 -7.78
C PHE A 509 24.99 -0.40 -8.60
N ASN A 510 24.22 -0.79 -9.61
CA ASN A 510 23.54 0.14 -10.48
C ASN A 510 22.12 0.38 -9.96
N SER A 511 21.91 1.50 -9.28
CA SER A 511 20.56 1.91 -8.85
C SER A 511 19.64 2.30 -10.01
N SER A 512 20.14 2.34 -11.26
CA SER A 512 19.31 2.57 -12.47
C SER A 512 18.91 1.28 -13.19
N SER A 513 19.43 0.11 -12.79
CA SER A 513 18.85 -1.18 -13.20
C SER A 513 17.70 -1.62 -12.29
N SER A 514 17.36 -0.85 -11.25
CA SER A 514 16.13 -1.01 -10.49
C SER A 514 14.92 -0.34 -11.17
N GLU A 515 14.83 -0.43 -12.51
CA GLU A 515 13.56 -0.23 -13.22
C GLU A 515 12.54 -1.35 -12.91
N GLN A 516 12.92 -2.35 -12.11
CA GLN A 516 11.97 -3.03 -11.24
C GLN A 516 11.86 -2.29 -9.91
N THR A 517 10.88 -1.38 -9.82
CA THR A 517 10.44 -0.79 -8.54
C THR A 517 9.77 -1.82 -7.61
N ILE A 518 9.60 -3.04 -8.11
CA ILE A 518 8.89 -4.18 -7.55
C ILE A 518 9.54 -5.46 -8.13
N ASN A 519 10.02 -6.38 -7.28
CA ASN A 519 10.51 -7.69 -7.71
C ASN A 519 9.37 -8.49 -8.38
N PRO A 520 9.66 -9.31 -9.42
CA PRO A 520 8.60 -10.07 -10.06
C PRO A 520 8.11 -11.17 -9.13
N VAL A 521 6.80 -11.28 -8.96
CA VAL A 521 6.16 -12.25 -8.07
C VAL A 521 5.40 -13.32 -8.85
N ILE A 522 5.50 -14.56 -8.39
CA ILE A 522 4.74 -15.71 -8.89
C ILE A 522 3.74 -16.17 -7.82
N ILE A 523 2.44 -16.13 -8.15
CA ILE A 523 1.38 -16.69 -7.31
C ILE A 523 1.16 -18.16 -7.68
N ILE A 524 1.31 -19.03 -6.68
CA ILE A 524 1.18 -20.49 -6.83
C ILE A 524 -0.04 -20.97 -6.04
N PRO A 525 -1.07 -21.51 -6.74
CA PRO A 525 -2.29 -21.94 -6.09
C PRO A 525 -2.15 -23.28 -5.36
N GLY A 526 -3.12 -23.59 -4.51
CA GLY A 526 -3.28 -24.90 -3.88
C GLY A 526 -4.00 -25.94 -4.77
N ILE A 527 -4.30 -27.10 -4.17
CA ILE A 527 -5.07 -28.16 -4.83
C ILE A 527 -6.43 -27.63 -5.32
N MET A 528 -6.81 -28.00 -6.54
CA MET A 528 -8.00 -27.47 -7.25
C MET A 528 -8.00 -25.97 -7.53
N GLY A 529 -6.93 -25.23 -7.24
CA GLY A 529 -6.79 -23.82 -7.61
C GLY A 529 -6.37 -23.60 -9.06
N SER A 530 -6.57 -24.59 -9.94
CA SER A 530 -6.34 -24.48 -11.38
C SER A 530 -7.34 -25.33 -12.15
N ALA A 531 -7.78 -24.80 -13.30
CA ALA A 531 -8.72 -25.48 -14.19
C ALA A 531 -8.34 -25.26 -15.66
N TYR A 532 -8.71 -26.21 -16.53
CA TYR A 532 -8.50 -26.05 -17.97
C TYR A 532 -9.59 -25.16 -18.58
N LYS A 533 -9.16 -24.18 -19.37
CA LYS A 533 -9.96 -23.37 -20.28
C LYS A 533 -9.43 -23.58 -21.70
N ASN A 534 -10.19 -24.27 -22.56
CA ASN A 534 -9.78 -24.60 -23.93
C ASN A 534 -8.38 -25.23 -24.02
N GLY A 535 -8.06 -26.13 -23.10
CA GLY A 535 -6.79 -26.85 -23.05
C GLY A 535 -5.62 -26.09 -22.42
N VAL A 536 -5.85 -24.86 -21.94
CA VAL A 536 -4.85 -24.06 -21.20
C VAL A 536 -5.24 -24.00 -19.73
N LEU A 537 -4.28 -24.18 -18.83
CA LEU A 537 -4.53 -24.03 -17.39
C LEU A 537 -4.65 -22.55 -17.01
N VAL A 538 -5.67 -22.22 -16.23
CA VAL A 538 -5.90 -20.90 -15.65
C VAL A 538 -6.06 -21.03 -14.14
N ILE A 539 -5.65 -19.99 -13.40
CA ILE A 539 -5.71 -19.97 -11.93
C ILE A 539 -7.15 -19.76 -11.47
N ASP A 540 -7.60 -20.66 -10.58
CA ASP A 540 -8.91 -20.74 -9.91
C ASP A 540 -10.08 -19.92 -10.52
N PRO A 541 -10.53 -20.24 -11.74
CA PRO A 541 -11.64 -19.52 -12.34
C PRO A 541 -13.01 -19.96 -11.76
N ILE A 542 -13.03 -20.90 -10.82
CA ILE A 542 -14.26 -21.48 -10.27
C ILE A 542 -14.63 -20.80 -8.96
N LEU A 543 -13.66 -20.63 -8.05
CA LEU A 543 -13.91 -20.10 -6.70
C LEU A 543 -13.31 -18.70 -6.51
N HIS A 544 -12.52 -18.19 -7.46
CA HIS A 544 -11.96 -16.84 -7.42
C HIS A 544 -11.12 -16.54 -6.17
N THR A 545 -10.47 -17.55 -5.61
CA THR A 545 -9.70 -17.48 -4.34
C THR A 545 -8.55 -16.46 -4.40
N TYR A 546 -7.99 -16.21 -5.59
CA TYR A 546 -6.80 -15.37 -5.77
C TYR A 546 -7.10 -14.03 -6.44
N ASP A 547 -8.34 -13.80 -6.89
CA ASP A 547 -8.71 -12.64 -7.70
C ASP A 547 -8.47 -11.33 -6.94
N ASP A 548 -8.88 -11.28 -5.67
CA ASP A 548 -8.68 -10.11 -4.80
C ASP A 548 -7.19 -9.83 -4.57
N LEU A 549 -6.39 -10.86 -4.28
CA LEU A 549 -4.93 -10.71 -4.12
C LEU A 549 -4.29 -10.15 -5.39
N VAL A 550 -4.60 -10.74 -6.56
CA VAL A 550 -4.07 -10.27 -7.85
C VAL A 550 -4.50 -8.83 -8.10
N ALA A 551 -5.79 -8.51 -7.92
CA ALA A 551 -6.32 -7.17 -8.14
C ALA A 551 -5.70 -6.13 -7.18
N THR A 552 -5.46 -6.51 -5.92
CA THR A 552 -4.78 -5.66 -4.93
C THR A 552 -3.33 -5.42 -5.32
N LEU A 553 -2.58 -6.43 -5.78
CA LEU A 553 -1.21 -6.22 -6.26
C LEU A 553 -1.19 -5.27 -7.47
N VAL A 554 -2.09 -5.46 -8.44
CA VAL A 554 -2.22 -4.58 -9.61
C VAL A 554 -2.58 -3.15 -9.20
N ALA A 555 -3.54 -2.99 -8.29
CA ALA A 555 -3.95 -1.68 -7.79
C ALA A 555 -2.82 -0.92 -7.07
N ASN A 556 -1.75 -1.60 -6.65
CA ASN A 556 -0.60 -1.02 -5.98
C ASN A 556 0.70 -1.08 -6.80
N GLY A 557 0.60 -1.22 -8.12
CA GLY A 557 1.70 -0.96 -9.05
C GLY A 557 2.34 -2.18 -9.69
N TYR A 558 1.87 -3.40 -9.40
CA TYR A 558 2.21 -4.56 -10.20
C TYR A 558 1.48 -4.53 -11.56
N GLU A 559 2.08 -5.15 -12.57
CA GLU A 559 1.55 -5.33 -13.92
C GLU A 559 1.59 -6.83 -14.31
N GLU A 560 0.42 -7.39 -14.59
CA GLU A 560 0.29 -8.79 -15.05
C GLU A 560 1.11 -9.04 -16.33
N GLY A 561 1.89 -10.13 -16.31
CA GLY A 561 2.73 -10.52 -17.43
C GLY A 561 4.04 -9.74 -17.57
N LYS A 562 4.34 -8.82 -16.65
CA LYS A 562 5.59 -8.07 -16.57
C LYS A 562 6.33 -8.34 -15.27
N ASP A 563 5.67 -8.11 -14.15
CA ASP A 563 6.20 -8.35 -12.80
C ASP A 563 5.20 -9.11 -11.89
N LEU A 564 3.98 -9.35 -12.35
CA LEU A 564 3.01 -10.23 -11.69
C LEU A 564 2.68 -11.42 -12.57
N PHE A 565 2.92 -12.61 -12.05
CA PHE A 565 2.69 -13.87 -12.74
C PHE A 565 1.92 -14.84 -11.87
N THR A 566 1.19 -15.73 -12.54
CA THR A 566 0.53 -16.86 -11.90
C THR A 566 1.12 -18.16 -12.46
N PHE A 567 1.11 -19.21 -11.63
CA PHE A 567 1.56 -20.53 -12.03
C PHE A 567 0.45 -21.57 -11.79
N PRO A 568 -0.61 -21.57 -12.61
CA PRO A 568 -1.58 -22.65 -12.57
C PRO A 568 -0.95 -23.93 -13.10
N TYR A 569 -1.23 -25.06 -12.43
CA TYR A 569 -0.60 -26.34 -12.74
C TYR A 569 -1.60 -27.50 -12.66
N GLU A 570 -1.19 -28.66 -13.19
CA GLU A 570 -1.95 -29.90 -13.09
C GLU A 570 -1.81 -30.47 -11.67
N TRP A 571 -2.69 -30.00 -10.78
CA TRP A 571 -2.64 -30.30 -9.35
C TRP A 571 -2.86 -31.78 -9.00
N ARG A 572 -3.25 -32.63 -9.95
CA ARG A 572 -3.38 -34.09 -9.74
C ARG A 572 -2.04 -34.82 -9.84
N ASP A 573 -1.03 -34.19 -10.44
CA ASP A 573 0.30 -34.79 -10.62
C ASP A 573 1.17 -34.57 -9.38
N SER A 574 2.32 -35.26 -9.30
CA SER A 574 3.24 -35.16 -8.15
C SER A 574 3.80 -33.75 -7.99
N ASN A 575 3.92 -33.27 -6.75
CA ASN A 575 4.54 -31.99 -6.41
C ASN A 575 6.03 -31.94 -6.82
N VAL A 576 6.72 -33.09 -6.88
CA VAL A 576 8.10 -33.16 -7.40
C VAL A 576 8.14 -32.87 -8.89
N PHE A 577 7.21 -33.44 -9.66
CA PHE A 577 7.12 -33.18 -11.09
C PHE A 577 6.73 -31.71 -11.35
N THR A 578 5.77 -31.19 -10.58
CA THR A 578 5.34 -29.79 -10.68
C THR A 578 6.47 -28.81 -10.31
N ALA A 579 7.37 -29.17 -9.38
CA ALA A 579 8.53 -28.34 -9.05
C ALA A 579 9.46 -28.11 -10.24
N ASN A 580 9.62 -29.11 -11.12
CA ASN A 580 10.39 -28.94 -12.36
C ASN A 580 9.67 -28.02 -13.36
N LEU A 581 8.34 -28.01 -13.36
CA LEU A 581 7.57 -27.06 -14.16
C LEU A 581 7.62 -25.64 -13.56
N LEU A 582 7.81 -25.53 -12.25
CA LEU A 582 8.03 -24.25 -11.58
C LEU A 582 9.39 -23.66 -11.97
N ASP A 583 10.44 -24.48 -12.02
CA ASP A 583 11.76 -24.10 -12.55
C ASP A 583 11.64 -23.50 -13.97
N ASP A 584 11.01 -24.23 -14.91
CA ASP A 584 10.72 -23.72 -16.27
C ASP A 584 9.94 -22.39 -16.26
N LYS A 585 9.03 -22.23 -15.31
CA LYS A 585 8.23 -21.00 -15.15
C LYS A 585 9.09 -19.84 -14.63
N ILE A 586 9.96 -20.08 -13.66
CA ILE A 586 10.87 -19.09 -13.11
C ILE A 586 11.83 -18.61 -14.20
N GLU A 587 12.40 -19.52 -14.98
CA GLU A 587 13.23 -19.19 -16.16
C GLU A 587 12.47 -18.35 -17.20
N GLN A 588 11.20 -18.70 -17.48
CA GLN A 588 10.35 -17.87 -18.33
C GLN A 588 10.17 -16.45 -17.76
N VAL A 589 9.90 -16.33 -16.46
CA VAL A 589 9.70 -15.03 -15.80
C VAL A 589 10.99 -14.20 -15.83
N LYS A 590 12.13 -14.79 -15.46
CA LYS A 590 13.48 -14.18 -15.54
C LYS A 590 13.78 -13.63 -16.92
N SER A 591 13.42 -14.38 -17.97
CA SER A 591 13.54 -13.91 -19.36
C SER A 591 12.63 -12.73 -19.70
N ILE A 592 11.47 -12.57 -19.07
CA ILE A 592 10.53 -11.47 -19.31
C ILE A 592 10.95 -10.21 -18.55
N CYS A 593 11.20 -10.34 -17.24
CA CYS A 593 11.59 -9.22 -16.37
C CYS A 593 13.02 -8.74 -16.62
N GLN A 594 13.89 -9.58 -17.23
CA GLN A 594 15.34 -9.36 -17.27
C GLN A 594 15.93 -9.23 -15.86
N CYS A 595 15.54 -10.14 -14.97
CA CYS A 595 15.90 -10.16 -13.56
C CYS A 595 16.58 -11.48 -13.18
N ASP A 596 17.35 -11.45 -12.09
CA ASP A 596 18.10 -12.61 -11.61
C ASP A 596 17.29 -13.52 -10.68
N LYS A 597 16.28 -12.96 -9.99
CA LYS A 597 15.48 -13.66 -8.99
C LYS A 597 14.00 -13.29 -9.07
N VAL A 598 13.16 -14.16 -8.51
CA VAL A 598 11.71 -13.92 -8.35
C VAL A 598 11.28 -14.05 -6.89
N ASP A 599 10.15 -13.43 -6.57
CA ASP A 599 9.42 -13.63 -5.33
C ASP A 599 8.32 -14.68 -5.55
N ILE A 600 7.95 -15.43 -4.51
CA ILE A 600 6.90 -16.44 -4.59
C ILE A 600 5.86 -16.24 -3.49
N VAL A 601 4.58 -16.23 -3.87
CA VAL A 601 3.46 -16.33 -2.93
C VAL A 601 2.77 -17.67 -3.17
N ALA A 602 2.92 -18.60 -2.24
CA ALA A 602 2.49 -19.98 -2.41
C ALA A 602 1.42 -20.36 -1.39
N HIS A 603 0.24 -20.77 -1.87
CA HIS A 603 -0.89 -21.12 -1.04
C HIS A 603 -1.09 -22.64 -0.95
N SER A 604 -1.33 -23.13 0.27
CA SER A 604 -1.69 -24.52 0.53
C SER A 604 -0.66 -25.49 -0.10
N MET A 605 -1.10 -26.44 -0.93
CA MET A 605 -0.22 -27.38 -1.64
C MET A 605 0.83 -26.70 -2.54
N GLY A 606 0.56 -25.49 -3.05
CA GLY A 606 1.53 -24.72 -3.84
C GLY A 606 2.82 -24.41 -3.07
N GLY A 607 2.73 -24.30 -1.74
CA GLY A 607 3.92 -24.15 -0.89
C GLY A 607 4.78 -25.41 -0.85
N LEU A 608 4.19 -26.60 -1.03
CA LEU A 608 4.93 -27.85 -1.11
C LEU A 608 5.65 -28.00 -2.45
N VAL A 609 5.04 -27.54 -3.55
CA VAL A 609 5.71 -27.42 -4.86
C VAL A 609 6.93 -26.53 -4.73
N THR A 610 6.76 -25.35 -4.12
CA THR A 610 7.84 -24.37 -3.93
C THR A 610 8.97 -24.92 -3.07
N ARG A 611 8.65 -25.58 -1.94
CA ARG A 611 9.65 -26.27 -1.11
C ARG A 611 10.38 -27.36 -1.88
N SER A 612 9.66 -28.11 -2.70
CA SER A 612 10.26 -29.17 -3.51
C SER A 612 11.27 -28.62 -4.51
N TYR A 613 11.03 -27.43 -5.08
CA TYR A 613 11.98 -26.75 -5.96
C TYR A 613 13.20 -26.26 -5.17
N ILE A 614 13.01 -25.40 -4.17
CA ILE A 614 14.11 -24.76 -3.41
C ILE A 614 14.99 -25.79 -2.69
N GLN A 615 14.41 -26.88 -2.20
CA GLN A 615 15.17 -27.93 -1.50
C GLN A 615 15.80 -28.98 -2.44
N SER A 616 15.57 -28.86 -3.75
CA SER A 616 16.12 -29.79 -4.76
C SER A 616 17.61 -29.55 -5.02
N ALA A 617 18.23 -30.47 -5.74
CA ALA A 617 19.60 -30.30 -6.22
C ALA A 617 19.69 -29.38 -7.46
N ASP A 618 18.55 -29.07 -8.07
CA ASP A 618 18.42 -28.27 -9.30
C ASP A 618 18.01 -26.82 -8.97
N TYR A 619 18.03 -26.42 -7.70
CA TYR A 619 17.75 -25.04 -7.29
C TYR A 619 18.89 -24.11 -7.70
N ASP A 620 18.59 -23.13 -8.54
CA ASP A 620 19.57 -22.22 -9.17
C ASP A 620 19.77 -20.88 -8.40
N GLU A 621 19.44 -20.84 -7.10
CA GLU A 621 19.54 -19.64 -6.25
C GLU A 621 18.72 -18.43 -6.76
N ASP A 622 17.66 -18.69 -7.52
CA ASP A 622 16.90 -17.71 -8.29
C ASP A 622 15.53 -17.34 -7.70
N VAL A 623 15.35 -17.63 -6.41
CA VAL A 623 14.24 -17.16 -5.59
C VAL A 623 14.81 -16.22 -4.53
N ASP A 624 14.21 -15.04 -4.39
CA ASP A 624 14.64 -14.03 -3.40
C ASP A 624 13.90 -14.23 -2.08
N GLN A 625 12.56 -14.28 -2.15
CA GLN A 625 11.70 -14.51 -1.01
C GLN A 625 10.51 -15.42 -1.31
N VAL A 626 10.01 -16.11 -0.28
CA VAL A 626 8.80 -16.93 -0.34
C VAL A 626 7.84 -16.62 0.81
N ILE A 627 6.57 -16.42 0.47
CA ILE A 627 5.45 -16.28 1.41
C ILE A 627 4.59 -17.52 1.32
N PHE A 628 4.66 -18.37 2.35
CA PHE A 628 3.76 -19.52 2.50
C PHE A 628 2.45 -19.09 3.15
N LEU A 629 1.32 -19.44 2.52
CA LEU A 629 -0.02 -19.20 3.02
C LEU A 629 -0.68 -20.55 3.34
N GLY A 630 -0.86 -20.87 4.62
CA GLY A 630 -1.56 -22.08 5.06
C GLY A 630 -0.93 -23.38 4.53
N THR A 631 0.37 -23.39 4.27
CA THR A 631 1.03 -24.55 3.65
C THR A 631 1.06 -25.73 4.62
N PRO A 632 0.60 -26.93 4.21
CA PRO A 632 0.62 -28.12 5.05
C PRO A 632 2.02 -28.73 5.11
N HIS A 633 2.98 -28.04 5.75
CA HIS A 633 4.38 -28.46 5.87
C HIS A 633 4.56 -29.84 6.50
N ARG A 634 3.58 -30.30 7.29
CA ARG A 634 3.52 -31.64 7.89
C ARG A 634 2.27 -32.44 7.49
N GLY A 635 1.58 -31.99 6.44
CA GLY A 635 0.38 -32.61 5.87
C GLY A 635 -0.94 -32.15 6.50
N SER A 636 -2.06 -32.58 5.90
CA SER A 636 -3.42 -32.33 6.38
C SER A 636 -4.14 -33.66 6.67
N VAL A 637 -4.84 -33.69 7.80
CA VAL A 637 -5.49 -34.90 8.34
C VAL A 637 -6.62 -35.37 7.44
N ILE A 638 -7.33 -34.45 6.77
CA ILE A 638 -8.51 -34.78 5.97
C ILE A 638 -8.15 -35.61 4.71
N ASP A 639 -6.91 -35.50 4.22
CA ASP A 639 -6.46 -36.24 3.03
C ASP A 639 -6.33 -37.75 3.27
N TYR A 640 -6.31 -38.19 4.54
CA TYR A 640 -6.44 -39.60 4.90
C TYR A 640 -7.71 -40.24 4.31
N ILE A 641 -8.84 -39.53 4.39
CA ILE A 641 -10.16 -40.02 3.97
C ILE A 641 -10.19 -40.21 2.44
N LYS A 642 -9.57 -39.27 1.71
CA LYS A 642 -9.45 -39.31 0.25
C LYS A 642 -8.54 -40.45 -0.18
N TRP A 643 -7.39 -40.61 0.48
CA TRP A 643 -6.40 -41.62 0.10
C TRP A 643 -6.84 -43.06 0.42
N GLU A 644 -7.42 -43.29 1.59
CA GLU A 644 -7.77 -44.63 2.07
C GLU A 644 -9.06 -45.19 1.47
N ALA A 645 -9.96 -44.32 0.99
CA ALA A 645 -11.27 -44.76 0.53
C ALA A 645 -11.87 -43.98 -0.65
N GLY A 646 -11.19 -42.95 -1.16
CA GLY A 646 -11.74 -42.06 -2.19
C GLY A 646 -13.04 -41.38 -1.76
N GLN A 647 -13.16 -41.09 -0.46
CA GLN A 647 -14.33 -40.44 0.14
C GLN A 647 -14.01 -38.98 0.49
N PHE A 648 -15.07 -38.22 0.73
CA PHE A 648 -15.03 -36.79 1.03
C PHE A 648 -15.97 -36.51 2.20
N VAL A 649 -15.62 -35.55 3.05
CA VAL A 649 -16.50 -35.12 4.16
C VAL A 649 -17.57 -34.15 3.63
N PRO A 650 -18.73 -34.04 4.28
CA PRO A 650 -19.84 -33.19 3.83
C PRO A 650 -19.61 -31.70 4.13
N GLU A 651 -18.43 -31.19 3.80
CA GLU A 651 -18.10 -29.78 3.79
C GLU A 651 -18.16 -29.23 2.36
N PHE A 652 -18.37 -27.93 2.20
CA PHE A 652 -18.57 -27.29 0.90
C PHE A 652 -17.49 -27.67 -0.12
N PHE A 653 -16.21 -27.47 0.24
CA PHE A 653 -15.09 -27.69 -0.69
C PHE A 653 -14.92 -29.17 -1.03
N ASP A 654 -14.96 -30.05 -0.02
CA ASP A 654 -14.83 -31.50 -0.21
C ASP A 654 -16.00 -32.09 -1.01
N THR A 655 -17.20 -31.53 -0.86
CA THR A 655 -18.36 -31.90 -1.69
C THR A 655 -18.15 -31.52 -3.15
N LEU A 656 -17.69 -30.29 -3.41
CA LEU A 656 -17.37 -29.84 -4.77
C LEU A 656 -16.25 -30.69 -5.39
N ALA A 657 -15.17 -30.95 -4.64
CA ALA A 657 -14.09 -31.84 -5.04
C ALA A 657 -14.60 -33.25 -5.38
N GLY A 658 -15.43 -33.82 -4.50
CA GLY A 658 -16.03 -35.14 -4.70
C GLY A 658 -16.82 -35.26 -6.00
N LEU A 659 -17.53 -34.20 -6.42
CA LEU A 659 -18.27 -34.18 -7.69
C LEU A 659 -17.33 -34.17 -8.91
N PHE A 660 -16.25 -33.38 -8.88
CA PHE A 660 -15.23 -33.41 -9.94
C PHE A 660 -14.57 -34.78 -10.05
N PHE A 661 -14.10 -35.33 -8.93
CA PHE A 661 -13.48 -36.66 -8.90
C PHE A 661 -14.44 -37.76 -9.37
N SER A 662 -15.71 -37.69 -8.97
CA SER A 662 -16.74 -38.64 -9.41
C SER A 662 -16.94 -38.59 -10.92
N ALA A 663 -17.13 -37.40 -11.49
CA ALA A 663 -17.30 -37.24 -12.93
C ALA A 663 -16.06 -37.68 -13.71
N GLU A 664 -14.86 -37.30 -13.25
CA GLU A 664 -13.59 -37.68 -13.88
C GLU A 664 -13.36 -39.19 -13.83
N SER A 665 -13.65 -39.84 -12.69
CA SER A 665 -13.49 -41.30 -12.55
C SER A 665 -14.32 -42.05 -13.59
N VAL A 666 -15.60 -41.67 -13.76
CA VAL A 666 -16.52 -42.28 -14.72
C VAL A 666 -16.05 -42.05 -16.15
N ARG A 667 -15.63 -40.81 -16.49
CA ARG A 667 -15.17 -40.47 -17.85
C ARG A 667 -13.92 -41.23 -18.25
N ASN A 668 -12.99 -41.42 -17.31
CA ASN A 668 -11.74 -42.14 -17.56
C ASN A 668 -11.88 -43.67 -17.40
N GLY A 669 -13.10 -44.18 -17.19
CA GLY A 669 -13.36 -45.62 -17.16
C GLY A 669 -12.97 -46.33 -15.85
N TYR A 670 -12.80 -45.58 -14.76
CA TYR A 670 -12.56 -46.15 -13.44
C TYR A 670 -13.89 -46.57 -12.79
N THR A 671 -13.83 -47.65 -11.99
CA THR A 671 -15.00 -48.23 -11.33
C THR A 671 -15.41 -47.51 -10.05
N SER A 672 -14.51 -46.70 -9.47
CA SER A 672 -14.76 -45.88 -8.29
C SER A 672 -13.76 -44.71 -8.23
N VAL A 673 -14.05 -43.72 -7.39
CA VAL A 673 -13.12 -42.62 -7.10
C VAL A 673 -11.85 -43.13 -6.41
N PHE A 674 -11.96 -44.13 -5.55
CA PHE A 674 -10.79 -44.78 -4.95
C PHE A 674 -9.87 -45.40 -6.01
N ASP A 675 -10.44 -46.15 -6.96
CA ASP A 675 -9.68 -46.73 -8.07
C ASP A 675 -9.02 -45.64 -8.93
N TYR A 676 -9.69 -44.51 -9.12
CA TYR A 676 -9.14 -43.36 -9.85
C TYR A 676 -7.94 -42.75 -9.13
N ILE A 677 -8.07 -42.45 -7.84
CA ILE A 677 -7.00 -41.88 -7.01
C ILE A 677 -5.79 -42.82 -6.95
N ARG A 678 -6.00 -44.14 -6.81
CA ARG A 678 -4.92 -45.11 -6.65
C ARG A 678 -4.26 -45.52 -7.97
N ASN A 679 -5.02 -45.66 -9.06
CA ASN A 679 -4.51 -46.23 -10.32
C ASN A 679 -4.18 -45.20 -11.40
N ARG A 680 -4.68 -43.95 -11.33
CA ARG A 680 -4.17 -42.83 -12.16
C ARG A 680 -2.75 -42.40 -11.75
N PRO A 681 -2.22 -42.93 -10.64
CA PRO A 681 -2.18 -42.29 -9.32
C PRO A 681 -2.37 -40.76 -9.28
N ILE A 682 -3.13 -40.27 -8.31
CA ILE A 682 -3.16 -38.85 -7.93
C ILE A 682 -2.18 -38.65 -6.78
N SER A 683 -0.89 -38.62 -7.12
CA SER A 683 0.23 -38.62 -6.16
C SER A 683 0.18 -37.42 -5.21
N SER A 684 -0.33 -36.26 -5.65
CA SER A 684 -0.46 -35.07 -4.81
C SER A 684 -1.30 -35.30 -3.56
N ILE A 685 -2.34 -36.15 -3.60
CA ILE A 685 -3.14 -36.51 -2.41
C ILE A 685 -2.29 -37.29 -1.41
N GLN A 686 -1.46 -38.23 -1.88
CA GLN A 686 -0.54 -38.97 -1.02
C GLN A 686 0.50 -38.03 -0.37
N GLU A 687 0.98 -37.06 -1.14
CA GLU A 687 1.97 -36.08 -0.75
C GLU A 687 1.43 -35.00 0.21
N LEU A 688 0.11 -34.97 0.44
CA LEU A 688 -0.54 -34.16 1.46
C LEU A 688 -0.81 -34.91 2.78
N LEU A 689 -0.62 -36.23 2.84
CA LEU A 689 -0.87 -37.01 4.04
C LEU A 689 0.00 -36.55 5.23
N PRO A 690 -0.49 -36.62 6.47
CA PRO A 690 0.29 -36.14 7.61
C PRO A 690 1.55 -36.97 7.89
N THR A 691 2.56 -36.31 8.46
CA THR A 691 3.80 -36.94 8.96
C THR A 691 3.90 -36.89 10.49
N PHE A 692 2.77 -36.91 11.19
CA PHE A 692 2.66 -36.87 12.66
C PHE A 692 1.55 -37.82 13.14
N ASP A 693 1.35 -37.93 14.45
CA ASP A 693 0.37 -38.83 15.05
C ASP A 693 -1.05 -38.26 14.94
N TYR A 694 -1.91 -38.84 14.08
CA TYR A 694 -3.29 -38.38 13.86
C TYR A 694 -4.35 -39.49 13.89
N LEU A 695 -3.98 -40.77 13.95
CA LEU A 695 -4.93 -41.87 14.09
C LEU A 695 -5.04 -42.32 15.55
N LYS A 696 -6.26 -42.49 16.03
CA LYS A 696 -6.58 -42.94 17.39
C LYS A 696 -7.51 -44.14 17.32
N ASP A 697 -7.12 -45.25 17.94
CA ASP A 697 -7.94 -46.46 17.98
C ASP A 697 -9.16 -46.23 18.90
N GLN A 698 -10.38 -46.40 18.36
CA GLN A 698 -11.63 -46.08 19.06
C GLN A 698 -11.86 -46.96 20.31
N ASP A 699 -11.44 -48.23 20.27
CA ASP A 699 -11.68 -49.22 21.32
C ASP A 699 -10.72 -49.07 22.51
N THR A 700 -9.49 -48.63 22.26
CA THR A 700 -8.43 -48.47 23.28
C THR A 700 -8.16 -47.02 23.66
N GLU A 701 -8.67 -46.05 22.88
CA GLU A 701 -8.35 -44.61 22.94
C GLU A 701 -6.86 -44.27 22.77
N VAL A 702 -6.05 -45.24 22.33
CA VAL A 702 -4.62 -45.06 22.12
C VAL A 702 -4.36 -44.33 20.81
N ILE A 703 -3.55 -43.27 20.88
CA ILE A 703 -3.01 -42.60 19.68
C ILE A 703 -1.90 -43.47 19.10
N ARG A 704 -2.00 -43.81 17.82
CA ARG A 704 -0.98 -44.58 17.11
C ARG A 704 0.22 -43.70 16.80
N ILE A 705 1.41 -44.28 16.83
CA ILE A 705 2.67 -43.57 16.56
C ILE A 705 3.04 -43.72 15.08
N TYR A 706 3.14 -42.60 14.37
CA TYR A 706 3.61 -42.55 12.98
C TYR A 706 5.07 -43.03 12.88
N PRO A 707 5.46 -43.81 11.86
CA PRO A 707 4.68 -44.23 10.68
C PRO A 707 4.04 -45.64 10.81
N SER A 708 3.97 -46.23 12.01
CA SER A 708 3.54 -47.62 12.17
C SER A 708 2.02 -47.76 12.02
N ASN A 709 1.56 -48.55 11.04
CA ASN A 709 0.14 -48.72 10.73
C ASN A 709 -0.55 -47.41 10.29
N TYR A 710 0.14 -46.68 9.39
CA TYR A 710 -0.29 -45.45 8.73
C TYR A 710 0.04 -45.53 7.23
N PRO A 711 -0.72 -44.84 6.36
CA PRO A 711 -0.25 -44.53 5.03
C PRO A 711 0.92 -43.53 5.14
N ARG A 712 2.00 -43.77 4.40
CA ARG A 712 3.23 -42.95 4.48
C ARG A 712 3.30 -41.88 3.40
N ASN A 713 3.86 -40.74 3.80
CA ASN A 713 4.16 -39.59 2.95
C ASN A 713 5.68 -39.40 2.83
N LEU A 714 6.31 -40.20 1.98
CA LEU A 714 7.76 -40.16 1.80
C LEU A 714 8.24 -38.79 1.28
N PHE A 715 7.40 -38.06 0.55
CA PHE A 715 7.71 -36.73 0.03
C PHE A 715 7.90 -35.71 1.17
N LEU A 716 6.90 -35.54 2.03
CA LEU A 716 7.03 -34.61 3.16
C LEU A 716 8.06 -35.07 4.19
N GLU A 717 8.18 -36.38 4.43
CA GLU A 717 9.25 -36.90 5.28
C GLU A 717 10.63 -36.47 4.76
N ASN A 718 10.87 -36.56 3.44
CA ASN A 718 12.13 -36.13 2.83
C ASN A 718 12.34 -34.62 2.92
N LEU A 719 11.32 -33.81 2.62
CA LEU A 719 11.42 -32.35 2.74
C LEU A 719 11.68 -31.90 4.18
N ASN A 720 11.07 -32.56 5.17
CA ASN A 720 11.26 -32.22 6.57
C ASN A 720 12.60 -32.71 7.12
N ASN A 721 13.12 -33.84 6.64
CA ASN A 721 14.45 -34.32 6.99
C ASN A 721 15.57 -33.44 6.41
N ASN A 722 15.36 -32.86 5.22
CA ASN A 722 16.34 -32.00 4.53
C ASN A 722 16.00 -30.50 4.65
N ILE A 723 15.37 -30.10 5.76
CA ILE A 723 14.92 -28.71 5.96
C ILE A 723 16.09 -27.70 5.93
N SER A 724 17.31 -28.13 6.26
CA SER A 724 18.51 -27.27 6.16
C SER A 724 18.71 -26.73 4.75
N ASN A 725 18.41 -27.51 3.70
CA ASN A 725 18.54 -27.03 2.32
C ASN A 725 17.62 -25.83 2.05
N LEU A 726 16.46 -25.77 2.71
CA LEU A 726 15.57 -24.61 2.61
C LEU A 726 16.12 -23.42 3.40
N LEU A 727 16.62 -23.65 4.63
CA LEU A 727 17.09 -22.59 5.52
C LEU A 727 18.43 -21.99 5.09
N ASP A 728 19.28 -22.79 4.46
CA ASP A 728 20.60 -22.39 3.99
C ASP A 728 20.58 -21.93 2.52
N SER A 729 19.39 -21.91 1.88
CA SER A 729 19.20 -21.52 0.47
C SER A 729 19.47 -20.05 0.17
N GLY A 730 19.48 -19.20 1.19
CA GLY A 730 19.52 -17.74 1.03
C GLY A 730 18.18 -17.08 0.71
N VAL A 731 17.09 -17.86 0.63
CA VAL A 731 15.72 -17.35 0.43
C VAL A 731 15.17 -16.77 1.73
N GLU A 732 14.56 -15.58 1.69
CA GLU A 732 13.78 -15.05 2.81
C GLU A 732 12.45 -15.80 2.91
N ILE A 733 12.15 -16.38 4.09
CA ILE A 733 10.98 -17.24 4.28
C ILE A 733 10.00 -16.62 5.26
N ILE A 734 8.79 -16.37 4.79
CA ILE A 734 7.66 -15.94 5.60
C ILE A 734 6.62 -17.05 5.62
N ASN A 735 6.23 -17.51 6.81
CA ASN A 735 5.17 -18.51 6.96
C ASN A 735 3.94 -17.91 7.64
N ILE A 736 2.82 -17.81 6.92
CA ILE A 736 1.54 -17.31 7.43
C ILE A 736 0.59 -18.50 7.62
N ALA A 737 0.15 -18.71 8.86
CA ALA A 737 -0.74 -19.81 9.22
C ALA A 737 -2.08 -19.27 9.70
N GLY A 738 -3.18 -19.76 9.12
CA GLY A 738 -4.53 -19.45 9.57
C GLY A 738 -4.88 -20.21 10.85
N ASN A 739 -5.68 -19.57 11.71
CA ASN A 739 -6.28 -20.19 12.87
C ASN A 739 -7.65 -19.55 13.15
N THR A 740 -8.71 -20.29 12.85
CA THR A 740 -10.11 -19.89 13.08
C THR A 740 -10.70 -20.52 14.36
N GLY A 741 -9.87 -21.16 15.18
CA GLY A 741 -10.26 -21.85 16.40
C GLY A 741 -10.26 -23.38 16.26
N GLU A 742 -10.97 -24.04 17.17
CA GLU A 742 -11.02 -25.51 17.31
C GLU A 742 -12.00 -26.16 16.31
N ASN A 743 -11.75 -25.96 15.02
CA ASN A 743 -12.63 -26.38 13.92
C ASN A 743 -11.91 -27.18 12.82
N THR A 744 -10.66 -27.59 13.04
CA THR A 744 -9.85 -28.28 12.03
C THR A 744 -9.58 -29.72 12.45
N ALA A 745 -9.80 -30.70 11.57
CA ALA A 745 -9.55 -32.10 11.90
C ALA A 745 -8.11 -32.31 12.37
N GLU A 746 -7.93 -32.67 13.64
CA GLU A 746 -6.63 -32.92 14.27
C GLU A 746 -6.34 -34.42 14.40
N LYS A 747 -7.37 -35.19 14.74
CA LYS A 747 -7.27 -36.65 14.85
C LYS A 747 -8.48 -37.33 14.21
N ILE A 748 -8.28 -38.58 13.81
CA ILE A 748 -9.32 -39.47 13.30
C ILE A 748 -9.40 -40.66 14.24
N ARG A 749 -10.55 -40.82 14.90
CA ARG A 749 -10.90 -42.04 15.62
C ARG A 749 -11.21 -43.12 14.61
N VAL A 750 -10.50 -44.24 14.67
CA VAL A 750 -10.64 -45.33 13.70
C VAL A 750 -11.08 -46.64 14.34
N ILE A 751 -11.83 -47.41 13.57
CA ILE A 751 -12.25 -48.79 13.84
C ILE A 751 -11.67 -49.73 12.77
N THR A 752 -11.71 -51.04 13.05
CA THR A 752 -11.41 -52.04 12.01
C THR A 752 -12.48 -51.98 10.92
N SER A 753 -12.08 -51.77 9.66
CA SER A 753 -13.04 -51.70 8.56
C SER A 753 -13.65 -53.06 8.23
N THR A 754 -14.93 -53.03 7.86
CA THR A 754 -15.62 -54.18 7.24
C THR A 754 -15.72 -54.06 5.72
N LYS A 755 -15.26 -52.95 5.15
CA LYS A 755 -15.24 -52.70 3.71
C LYS A 755 -14.01 -53.37 3.12
N ARG A 756 -14.23 -54.26 2.16
CA ARG A 756 -13.15 -54.93 1.46
C ARG A 756 -12.38 -53.91 0.61
N ASP A 757 -11.04 -53.95 0.69
CA ASP A 757 -10.12 -53.17 -0.13
C ASP A 757 -10.15 -51.63 0.08
N LEU A 758 -10.81 -51.15 1.16
CA LEU A 758 -10.78 -49.74 1.61
C LEU A 758 -10.29 -49.67 3.07
N TRP A 759 -9.81 -48.51 3.50
CA TRP A 759 -9.42 -48.25 4.90
C TRP A 759 -8.38 -49.25 5.43
N GLU A 760 -7.32 -49.45 4.66
CA GLU A 760 -6.19 -50.32 5.00
C GLU A 760 -5.67 -50.04 6.41
N HIS A 761 -5.66 -48.77 6.80
CA HIS A 761 -5.17 -48.31 8.10
C HIS A 761 -6.28 -47.97 9.12
N GLY A 762 -7.56 -48.24 8.81
CA GLY A 762 -8.67 -48.04 9.74
C GLY A 762 -9.77 -47.11 9.21
N GLU A 763 -11.02 -47.49 9.42
CA GLU A 763 -12.18 -46.73 8.98
C GLU A 763 -12.54 -45.69 10.04
N PRO A 764 -12.76 -44.41 9.70
CA PRO A 764 -13.22 -43.42 10.67
C PRO A 764 -14.52 -43.88 11.34
N ASP A 765 -14.55 -43.81 12.67
CA ASP A 765 -15.68 -44.26 13.47
C ASP A 765 -16.95 -43.50 13.08
N GLY A 766 -18.01 -44.23 12.72
CA GLY A 766 -19.27 -43.63 12.31
C GLY A 766 -19.25 -42.84 11.00
N PHE A 767 -18.24 -43.00 10.13
CA PHE A 767 -18.12 -42.23 8.86
C PHE A 767 -19.40 -42.22 8.00
N TYR A 768 -20.10 -43.36 7.89
CA TYR A 768 -21.30 -43.49 7.05
C TYR A 768 -22.61 -43.15 7.78
N ILE A 769 -22.56 -42.64 9.01
CA ILE A 769 -23.74 -42.31 9.83
C ILE A 769 -24.01 -40.81 9.72
N ILE A 770 -25.17 -40.44 9.13
CA ILE A 770 -25.56 -39.05 8.92
C ILE A 770 -26.88 -38.76 9.69
N PRO A 771 -26.91 -37.75 10.60
CA PRO A 771 -25.81 -36.87 11.00
C PRO A 771 -24.83 -37.55 11.99
N GLY A 772 -23.55 -37.19 11.91
CA GLY A 772 -22.47 -37.67 12.76
C GLY A 772 -21.21 -36.80 12.62
N ASP A 773 -20.19 -37.06 13.45
CA ASP A 773 -18.90 -36.35 13.42
C ASP A 773 -17.87 -37.01 12.49
N HIS A 774 -18.25 -38.10 11.82
CA HIS A 774 -17.44 -38.85 10.86
C HIS A 774 -16.09 -39.35 11.42
N GLY A 775 -16.02 -39.53 12.75
CA GLY A 775 -14.81 -39.97 13.44
C GLY A 775 -13.76 -38.86 13.64
N LEU A 776 -14.08 -37.62 13.28
CA LEU A 776 -13.17 -36.47 13.39
C LEU A 776 -13.11 -35.94 14.83
N GLU A 777 -11.90 -35.66 15.31
CA GLU A 777 -11.65 -34.85 16.50
C GLU A 777 -10.98 -33.55 16.06
N ASN A 778 -11.67 -32.43 16.27
CA ASN A 778 -11.18 -31.12 15.83
C ASN A 778 -10.22 -30.50 16.84
N GLY A 779 -9.21 -29.82 16.30
CA GLY A 779 -8.23 -29.01 17.00
C GLY A 779 -8.08 -27.63 16.35
N ALA A 780 -7.12 -26.85 16.83
CA ALA A 780 -6.80 -25.52 16.30
C ALA A 780 -6.24 -25.56 14.87
N GLY A 781 -6.75 -24.69 13.99
CA GLY A 781 -6.27 -24.55 12.62
C GLY A 781 -7.16 -23.65 11.76
N ASP A 782 -6.93 -23.67 10.45
CA ASP A 782 -7.62 -22.79 9.48
C ASP A 782 -8.88 -23.40 8.84
N GLY A 783 -9.37 -24.53 9.37
CA GLY A 783 -10.46 -25.34 8.84
C GLY A 783 -10.01 -26.46 7.91
N THR A 784 -8.73 -26.51 7.51
CA THR A 784 -8.19 -27.59 6.65
C THR A 784 -6.85 -28.10 7.15
N VAL A 785 -5.94 -27.21 7.53
CA VAL A 785 -4.59 -27.51 8.03
C VAL A 785 -4.50 -27.10 9.49
N THR A 786 -4.08 -28.03 10.35
CA THR A 786 -3.94 -27.76 11.78
C THR A 786 -2.78 -26.80 12.06
N ALA A 787 -2.78 -26.17 13.23
CA ALA A 787 -1.64 -25.37 13.70
C ALA A 787 -0.32 -26.16 13.68
N LEU A 788 -0.38 -27.47 14.00
CA LEU A 788 0.77 -28.36 13.89
C LEU A 788 1.14 -28.66 12.42
N GLY A 789 0.14 -28.92 11.57
CA GLY A 789 0.32 -29.21 10.14
C GLY A 789 0.99 -28.05 9.38
N SER A 790 0.67 -26.82 9.76
CA SER A 790 1.21 -25.57 9.21
C SER A 790 2.56 -25.14 9.80
N THR A 791 3.10 -25.88 10.77
CA THR A 791 4.40 -25.56 11.36
C THR A 791 5.53 -26.07 10.48
N LEU A 792 6.28 -25.14 9.85
CA LEU A 792 7.46 -25.46 9.06
C LEU A 792 8.57 -26.07 9.93
N ASN A 793 9.09 -25.29 10.89
CA ASN A 793 10.07 -25.72 11.88
C ASN A 793 10.04 -24.79 13.12
N ASN A 794 10.96 -24.98 14.07
CA ASN A 794 11.01 -24.17 15.30
C ASN A 794 11.78 -22.83 15.15
N LEU A 795 12.51 -22.63 14.05
CA LEU A 795 13.33 -21.45 13.79
C LEU A 795 12.57 -20.35 13.03
N ILE A 796 11.60 -20.74 12.20
CA ILE A 796 10.72 -19.84 11.45
C ILE A 796 9.36 -19.84 12.14
N PRO A 797 9.02 -18.81 12.93
CA PRO A 797 7.73 -18.74 13.59
C PRO A 797 6.60 -18.50 12.59
N ASN A 798 5.42 -19.02 12.89
CA ASN A 798 4.22 -18.73 12.12
C ASN A 798 3.75 -17.31 12.43
N TYR A 799 3.54 -16.51 11.39
CA TYR A 799 2.70 -15.32 11.48
C TYR A 799 1.24 -15.78 11.53
N GLY A 800 0.60 -15.63 12.69
CA GLY A 800 -0.79 -15.99 12.87
C GLY A 800 -1.73 -15.10 12.04
N SER A 801 -2.71 -15.73 11.41
CA SER A 801 -3.86 -15.09 10.75
C SER A 801 -5.16 -15.66 11.32
N ASN A 802 -6.20 -14.82 11.41
CA ASN A 802 -7.54 -15.27 11.79
C ASN A 802 -8.38 -15.70 10.56
N ALA A 803 -7.76 -15.83 9.39
CA ALA A 803 -8.41 -16.27 8.16
C ALA A 803 -8.58 -17.80 8.12
N SER A 804 -9.67 -18.26 7.50
CA SER A 804 -9.82 -19.66 7.09
C SER A 804 -8.90 -19.98 5.92
N HIS A 805 -8.64 -21.26 5.67
CA HIS A 805 -7.66 -21.75 4.70
C HIS A 805 -7.77 -21.03 3.34
N ARG A 806 -8.95 -21.09 2.72
CA ARG A 806 -9.21 -20.47 1.40
C ARG A 806 -9.30 -18.94 1.42
N ARG A 807 -9.38 -18.30 2.58
CA ARG A 807 -9.42 -16.82 2.69
C ARG A 807 -8.05 -16.22 2.95
N LEU A 808 -7.01 -17.02 3.19
CA LEU A 808 -5.66 -16.51 3.44
C LEU A 808 -5.16 -15.58 2.33
N PRO A 809 -5.27 -15.91 1.02
CA PRO A 809 -4.80 -15.02 -0.05
C PRO A 809 -5.47 -13.64 -0.02
N THR A 810 -6.80 -13.59 0.14
CA THR A 810 -7.57 -12.34 0.22
C THR A 810 -7.33 -11.57 1.52
N ILE A 811 -7.45 -12.23 2.67
CA ILE A 811 -7.38 -11.54 3.98
C ILE A 811 -5.98 -10.99 4.26
N GLU A 812 -4.94 -11.66 3.77
CA GLU A 812 -3.56 -11.26 4.02
C GLU A 812 -2.97 -10.43 2.87
N GLU A 813 -3.75 -10.04 1.85
CA GLU A 813 -3.24 -9.35 0.65
C GLU A 813 -2.43 -8.07 0.94
N ASN A 814 -2.87 -7.25 1.91
CA ASN A 814 -2.11 -6.06 2.31
C ASN A 814 -0.77 -6.45 2.94
N LYS A 815 -0.77 -7.49 3.77
CA LYS A 815 0.44 -7.98 4.41
C LYS A 815 1.39 -8.59 3.41
N ILE A 816 0.86 -9.37 2.45
CA ILE A 816 1.60 -9.94 1.33
C ILE A 816 2.26 -8.82 0.52
N PHE A 817 1.51 -7.78 0.11
CA PHE A 817 2.07 -6.62 -0.58
C PHE A 817 3.17 -5.92 0.23
N ASN A 818 2.94 -5.73 1.53
CA ASN A 818 3.91 -5.07 2.40
C ASN A 818 5.20 -5.88 2.55
N ILE A 819 5.10 -7.21 2.64
CA ILE A 819 6.26 -8.11 2.67
C ILE A 819 7.01 -8.03 1.34
N LEU A 820 6.31 -8.17 0.21
CA LEU A 820 6.91 -8.14 -1.13
C LEU A 820 7.64 -6.84 -1.47
N THR A 821 7.20 -5.70 -0.93
CA THR A 821 7.67 -4.39 -1.41
C THR A 821 8.33 -3.52 -0.33
N GLY A 822 8.14 -3.86 0.95
CA GLY A 822 8.46 -2.98 2.08
C GLY A 822 7.65 -1.68 2.11
N LYS A 823 6.59 -1.56 1.30
CA LYS A 823 5.69 -0.39 1.22
C LYS A 823 4.35 -0.71 1.86
N VAL A 824 3.56 0.30 2.21
CA VAL A 824 2.18 0.09 2.67
C VAL A 824 1.23 0.10 1.47
N ALA A 825 0.39 -0.93 1.33
CA ALA A 825 -0.67 -0.95 0.32
C ALA A 825 -1.60 0.27 0.46
N THR A 826 -1.78 1.02 -0.62
CA THR A 826 -2.61 2.23 -0.67
C THR A 826 -4.07 1.93 -1.03
N THR A 827 -4.29 0.86 -1.79
CA THR A 827 -5.61 0.42 -2.26
C THR A 827 -5.77 -1.06 -1.96
N ASN A 828 -6.92 -1.46 -1.43
CA ASN A 828 -7.26 -2.85 -1.17
C ASN A 828 -8.52 -3.19 -1.97
N ILE A 829 -8.50 -4.32 -2.69
CA ILE A 829 -9.60 -4.77 -3.54
C ILE A 829 -10.27 -5.98 -2.90
N ASP A 830 -11.51 -5.81 -2.44
CA ASP A 830 -12.38 -6.89 -2.00
C ASP A 830 -13.61 -6.93 -2.90
N ASN A 831 -13.68 -7.93 -3.79
CA ASN A 831 -14.82 -8.12 -4.68
C ASN A 831 -16.00 -8.83 -3.98
N GLY A 832 -15.89 -9.13 -2.69
CA GLY A 832 -16.96 -9.72 -1.89
C GLY A 832 -17.19 -11.20 -2.17
N PHE A 833 -16.16 -11.93 -2.63
CA PHE A 833 -16.26 -13.36 -2.87
C PHE A 833 -16.49 -14.14 -1.56
N GLU A 834 -17.59 -14.87 -1.50
CA GLU A 834 -17.95 -15.67 -0.32
C GLU A 834 -17.02 -16.88 -0.17
N ILE A 835 -16.82 -17.33 1.08
CA ILE A 835 -16.00 -18.52 1.37
C ILE A 835 -16.64 -19.78 0.77
N SER A 836 -17.97 -19.87 0.83
CA SER A 836 -18.75 -21.02 0.39
C SER A 836 -19.96 -20.53 -0.42
N PRO A 837 -19.73 -19.97 -1.61
CA PRO A 837 -20.81 -19.45 -2.44
C PRO A 837 -21.74 -20.60 -2.86
N VAL A 838 -22.97 -20.29 -3.22
CA VAL A 838 -23.82 -21.29 -3.87
C VAL A 838 -23.25 -21.56 -5.27
N VAL A 839 -23.08 -22.84 -5.64
CA VAL A 839 -22.56 -23.24 -6.95
C VAL A 839 -23.60 -24.08 -7.68
N LEU A 840 -23.97 -23.64 -8.89
CA LEU A 840 -24.62 -24.50 -9.88
C LEU A 840 -23.55 -25.05 -10.84
N LEU A 841 -23.35 -26.36 -10.83
CA LEU A 841 -22.36 -27.07 -11.64
C LEU A 841 -23.05 -27.97 -12.66
N LEU A 842 -22.74 -27.77 -13.95
CA LEU A 842 -23.19 -28.62 -15.05
C LEU A 842 -21.99 -29.37 -15.63
N GLN A 843 -21.91 -30.68 -15.44
CA GLN A 843 -20.84 -31.52 -15.99
C GLN A 843 -21.35 -32.36 -17.17
N LEU A 844 -20.72 -32.23 -18.34
CA LEU A 844 -21.10 -32.98 -19.54
C LEU A 844 -20.37 -34.31 -19.66
N LEU A 845 -21.09 -35.41 -19.59
CA LEU A 845 -20.61 -36.72 -20.01
C LEU A 845 -20.77 -36.80 -21.54
N SER A 846 -19.74 -36.33 -22.25
CA SER A 846 -19.54 -36.21 -23.71
C SER A 846 -20.07 -37.42 -24.51
N PRO A 847 -20.57 -37.28 -25.78
CA PRO A 847 -20.12 -36.36 -26.85
C PRO A 847 -21.09 -35.22 -27.20
N ILE A 848 -21.15 -34.19 -26.35
CA ILE A 848 -21.98 -33.00 -26.54
C ILE A 848 -21.22 -31.73 -26.16
N ASP A 849 -21.55 -30.63 -26.82
CA ASP A 849 -21.22 -29.27 -26.40
C ASP A 849 -22.44 -28.59 -25.77
N VAL A 850 -22.26 -27.60 -24.90
CA VAL A 850 -23.37 -26.93 -24.18
C VAL A 850 -23.46 -25.42 -24.39
N LEU A 851 -24.69 -24.90 -24.39
CA LEU A 851 -25.05 -23.49 -24.25
C LEU A 851 -26.09 -23.34 -23.15
N VAL A 852 -25.81 -22.53 -22.14
CA VAL A 852 -26.75 -22.20 -21.07
C VAL A 852 -27.23 -20.75 -21.25
N THR A 853 -28.53 -20.54 -21.15
CA THR A 853 -29.18 -19.22 -21.05
C THR A 853 -29.85 -19.12 -19.68
N VAL A 854 -29.45 -18.13 -18.89
CA VAL A 854 -30.00 -17.89 -17.54
C VAL A 854 -31.31 -17.08 -17.59
N PRO A 855 -32.07 -16.95 -16.49
CA PRO A 855 -33.39 -16.31 -16.49
C PRO A 855 -33.43 -14.88 -17.05
N ASP A 856 -32.36 -14.10 -16.87
CA ASP A 856 -32.25 -12.73 -17.41
C ASP A 856 -31.81 -12.66 -18.89
N GLY A 857 -31.60 -13.81 -19.53
CA GLY A 857 -31.29 -13.93 -20.96
C GLY A 857 -29.79 -13.94 -21.30
N ARG A 858 -28.90 -13.74 -20.33
CA ARG A 858 -27.44 -13.86 -20.54
C ARG A 858 -27.04 -15.30 -20.79
N LYS A 859 -25.94 -15.48 -21.54
CA LYS A 859 -25.50 -16.79 -22.03
C LYS A 859 -24.07 -17.14 -21.63
N ILE A 860 -23.84 -18.44 -21.46
CA ILE A 860 -22.50 -19.03 -21.34
C ILE A 860 -22.43 -20.37 -22.09
N GLY A 861 -21.32 -20.65 -22.75
CA GLY A 861 -21.13 -21.90 -23.51
C GLY A 861 -20.91 -21.68 -25.00
N LYS A 862 -21.00 -22.75 -25.80
CA LYS A 862 -20.74 -22.71 -27.24
C LYS A 862 -21.88 -22.06 -28.03
N ASN A 863 -21.55 -21.07 -28.86
CA ASN A 863 -22.43 -20.60 -29.91
C ASN A 863 -22.44 -21.60 -31.08
N PHE A 864 -23.48 -22.42 -31.18
CA PHE A 864 -23.60 -23.44 -32.23
C PHE A 864 -23.63 -22.90 -33.67
N SER A 865 -23.91 -21.60 -33.88
CA SER A 865 -23.95 -21.00 -35.22
C SER A 865 -22.58 -20.48 -35.68
N THR A 866 -21.82 -19.87 -34.78
CA THR A 866 -20.53 -19.23 -35.10
C THR A 866 -19.32 -20.04 -34.66
N SER A 867 -19.52 -21.05 -33.81
CA SER A 867 -18.45 -21.76 -33.10
C SER A 867 -17.57 -20.83 -32.24
N ALA A 868 -18.12 -19.72 -31.77
CA ALA A 868 -17.52 -18.86 -30.74
C ALA A 868 -18.06 -19.22 -29.34
N GLU A 869 -17.47 -18.67 -28.29
CA GLU A 869 -17.97 -18.80 -26.92
C GLU A 869 -18.84 -17.61 -26.51
N TYR A 870 -19.93 -17.89 -25.81
CA TYR A 870 -20.61 -16.93 -24.95
C TYR A 870 -20.00 -16.96 -23.56
N ASN A 871 -19.78 -15.78 -22.98
CA ASN A 871 -19.31 -15.61 -21.60
C ASN A 871 -19.91 -14.33 -21.00
N GLU A 872 -21.24 -14.27 -20.94
CA GLU A 872 -21.98 -13.06 -20.56
C GLU A 872 -22.39 -13.04 -19.07
N ILE A 873 -22.19 -14.15 -18.36
CA ILE A 873 -22.57 -14.32 -16.95
C ILE A 873 -21.35 -14.02 -16.07
N PRO A 874 -21.38 -12.99 -15.21
CA PRO A 874 -20.31 -12.67 -14.27
C PRO A 874 -20.01 -13.84 -13.34
N ASN A 875 -18.73 -14.08 -13.06
CA ASN A 875 -18.23 -15.09 -12.13
C ASN A 875 -18.68 -16.54 -12.47
N ALA A 876 -19.18 -16.75 -13.68
CA ALA A 876 -19.42 -18.07 -14.21
C ALA A 876 -18.19 -18.52 -15.02
N PHE A 877 -17.92 -19.82 -14.98
CA PHE A 877 -16.81 -20.41 -15.71
C PHE A 877 -17.31 -21.52 -16.63
N TYR A 878 -16.75 -21.54 -17.83
CA TYR A 878 -16.98 -22.58 -18.83
C TYR A 878 -15.65 -23.12 -19.28
N SER A 879 -15.40 -24.42 -19.09
CA SER A 879 -14.10 -25.02 -19.43
C SER A 879 -13.81 -25.02 -20.94
N GLY A 880 -14.84 -24.88 -21.78
CA GLY A 880 -14.70 -24.73 -23.23
C GLY A 880 -14.87 -26.04 -23.99
N PHE A 881 -15.43 -25.94 -25.20
CA PHE A 881 -15.77 -27.07 -26.08
C PHE A 881 -14.57 -27.69 -26.82
N GLN A 882 -13.36 -27.16 -26.60
CA GLN A 882 -12.12 -27.77 -27.11
C GLN A 882 -11.45 -28.67 -26.06
N THR A 883 -12.14 -28.92 -24.94
CA THR A 883 -11.64 -29.78 -23.87
C THR A 883 -12.37 -31.11 -23.85
N ASP A 884 -11.68 -32.17 -23.44
CA ASP A 884 -12.34 -33.46 -23.18
C ASP A 884 -13.29 -33.36 -21.96
N ASN A 885 -13.02 -32.39 -21.07
CA ASN A 885 -13.76 -32.16 -19.85
C ASN A 885 -14.59 -30.87 -19.89
N GLU A 886 -15.69 -30.92 -20.63
CA GLU A 886 -16.62 -29.80 -20.69
C GLU A 886 -17.53 -29.72 -19.46
N TYR A 887 -17.56 -28.55 -18.81
CA TYR A 887 -18.46 -28.21 -17.71
C TYR A 887 -18.67 -26.70 -17.59
N ILE A 888 -19.74 -26.31 -16.89
CA ILE A 888 -20.04 -24.92 -16.51
C ILE A 888 -20.24 -24.83 -15.00
N THR A 889 -19.67 -23.81 -14.37
CA THR A 889 -20.00 -23.39 -13.01
C THR A 889 -20.62 -22.01 -13.03
N ILE A 890 -21.70 -21.81 -12.28
CA ILE A 890 -22.34 -20.52 -12.05
C ILE A 890 -22.37 -20.29 -10.55
N LEU A 891 -21.65 -19.27 -10.09
CA LEU A 891 -21.69 -18.85 -8.70
C LEU A 891 -22.94 -18.01 -8.43
N ASN A 892 -23.56 -18.23 -7.26
CA ASN A 892 -24.75 -17.55 -6.78
C ASN A 892 -25.85 -17.49 -7.87
N PRO A 893 -26.31 -18.65 -8.37
CA PRO A 893 -27.26 -18.71 -9.48
C PRO A 893 -28.56 -17.97 -9.12
N GLN A 894 -29.07 -17.17 -10.05
CA GLN A 894 -30.38 -16.54 -9.95
C GLN A 894 -31.51 -17.58 -9.85
N ASP A 895 -32.59 -17.26 -9.13
CA ASP A 895 -33.82 -18.04 -9.16
C ASP A 895 -34.48 -17.99 -10.55
N GLY A 896 -35.07 -19.11 -10.97
CA GLY A 896 -35.86 -19.23 -12.19
C GLY A 896 -35.41 -20.32 -13.15
N GLU A 897 -35.98 -20.31 -14.36
CA GLU A 897 -35.73 -21.31 -15.38
C GLU A 897 -34.46 -21.01 -16.20
N TYR A 898 -33.53 -21.96 -16.19
CA TYR A 898 -32.34 -21.98 -17.02
C TYR A 898 -32.60 -22.88 -18.22
N LYS A 899 -32.33 -22.34 -19.41
CA LYS A 899 -32.41 -23.10 -20.65
C LYS A 899 -31.02 -23.62 -21.02
N VAL A 900 -30.85 -24.94 -21.03
CA VAL A 900 -29.62 -25.62 -21.40
C VAL A 900 -29.80 -26.28 -22.76
N GLU A 901 -29.05 -25.86 -23.76
CA GLU A 901 -29.06 -26.44 -25.10
C GLU A 901 -27.77 -27.24 -25.28
N VAL A 902 -27.89 -28.50 -25.70
CA VAL A 902 -26.73 -29.37 -25.98
C VAL A 902 -26.71 -29.78 -27.43
N GLN A 903 -25.53 -29.74 -28.06
CA GLN A 903 -25.33 -30.12 -29.46
C GLN A 903 -24.44 -31.36 -29.56
N GLY A 904 -24.86 -32.38 -30.30
CA GLY A 904 -24.04 -33.57 -30.54
C GLY A 904 -22.79 -33.30 -31.36
N THR A 905 -21.64 -33.76 -30.88
CA THR A 905 -20.33 -33.60 -31.55
C THR A 905 -19.91 -34.83 -32.36
N SER A 906 -20.54 -35.98 -32.12
CA SER A 906 -20.31 -37.24 -32.85
C SER A 906 -21.63 -37.95 -33.20
N ARG A 907 -21.57 -38.97 -34.07
CA ARG A 907 -22.76 -39.75 -34.48
C ARG A 907 -23.06 -40.87 -33.48
N GLY A 908 -24.30 -40.96 -33.03
CA GLY A 908 -24.82 -42.08 -32.23
C GLY A 908 -24.23 -42.22 -30.81
N GLY A 909 -23.78 -41.12 -30.20
CA GLY A 909 -23.11 -41.15 -28.89
C GLY A 909 -24.08 -41.01 -27.71
N LYS A 910 -23.91 -41.86 -26.67
CA LYS A 910 -24.58 -41.65 -25.38
C LYS A 910 -23.97 -40.41 -24.72
N TYR A 911 -24.80 -39.49 -24.25
CA TYR A 911 -24.37 -38.40 -23.40
C TYR A 911 -25.09 -38.41 -22.05
N GLY A 912 -24.52 -37.69 -21.09
CA GLY A 912 -25.15 -37.37 -19.81
C GLY A 912 -24.86 -35.94 -19.40
N ILE A 913 -25.75 -35.33 -18.63
CA ILE A 913 -25.54 -34.03 -18.00
C ILE A 913 -25.81 -34.21 -16.51
N LEU A 914 -24.79 -33.98 -15.70
CA LEU A 914 -24.93 -33.89 -14.24
C LEU A 914 -25.19 -32.44 -13.90
N THR A 915 -26.31 -32.17 -13.23
CA THR A 915 -26.64 -30.86 -12.69
C THR A 915 -26.55 -30.93 -11.18
N SER A 916 -25.57 -30.26 -10.62
CA SER A 916 -25.31 -30.23 -9.18
C SER A 916 -25.56 -28.83 -8.63
N TYR A 917 -26.20 -28.76 -7.47
CA TYR A 917 -26.32 -27.55 -6.68
C TYR A 917 -25.62 -27.78 -5.36
N ILE A 918 -24.70 -26.89 -5.00
CA ILE A 918 -23.88 -26.98 -3.81
C ILE A 918 -24.00 -25.68 -3.03
N SER A 919 -24.27 -25.76 -1.73
CA SER A 919 -24.14 -24.69 -0.75
C SER A 919 -23.31 -25.18 0.45
N ASP A 920 -23.13 -24.32 1.45
CA ASP A 920 -22.45 -24.64 2.71
C ASP A 920 -23.09 -25.80 3.49
N THR A 921 -24.39 -26.00 3.34
CA THR A 921 -25.24 -26.88 4.17
C THR A 921 -25.99 -27.93 3.37
N PHE A 922 -26.01 -27.82 2.04
CA PHE A 922 -26.79 -28.70 1.18
C PHE A 922 -26.09 -28.97 -0.15
N ALA A 923 -26.17 -30.20 -0.62
CA ALA A 923 -25.80 -30.54 -1.98
C ALA A 923 -26.75 -31.57 -2.58
N THR A 924 -27.11 -31.39 -3.84
CA THR A 924 -27.90 -32.33 -4.63
C THR A 924 -27.34 -32.46 -6.03
N THR A 925 -27.58 -33.59 -6.69
CA THR A 925 -27.18 -33.81 -8.08
C THR A 925 -28.27 -34.59 -8.80
N THR A 926 -28.71 -34.07 -9.95
CA THR A 926 -29.58 -34.78 -10.89
C THR A 926 -28.79 -35.16 -12.13
N GLN A 927 -29.20 -36.24 -12.79
CA GLN A 927 -28.58 -36.68 -14.05
C GLN A 927 -29.64 -36.82 -15.13
N ILE A 928 -29.34 -36.29 -16.31
CA ILE A 928 -30.09 -36.57 -17.53
C ILE A 928 -29.20 -37.31 -18.51
N ASP A 929 -29.64 -38.49 -18.94
CA ASP A 929 -29.01 -39.24 -20.02
C ASP A 929 -29.77 -39.04 -21.34
N GLY A 930 -29.05 -39.11 -22.46
CA GLY A 930 -29.64 -39.10 -23.79
C GLY A 930 -28.73 -39.74 -24.84
N ILE A 931 -29.22 -39.84 -26.07
CA ILE A 931 -28.41 -40.14 -27.24
C ILE A 931 -28.46 -38.96 -28.19
N THR A 932 -27.32 -38.62 -28.77
CA THR A 932 -27.22 -37.50 -29.70
C THR A 932 -26.66 -37.95 -31.05
N GLU A 933 -27.11 -37.27 -32.10
CA GLU A 933 -26.52 -37.32 -33.42
C GLU A 933 -25.71 -36.05 -33.70
N MET A 934 -24.80 -36.15 -34.68
CA MET A 934 -23.96 -35.01 -35.06
C MET A 934 -24.83 -33.80 -35.42
N SER A 935 -24.56 -32.66 -34.76
CA SER A 935 -25.28 -31.40 -34.88
C SER A 935 -26.74 -31.39 -34.39
N GLN A 936 -27.26 -32.48 -33.81
CA GLN A 936 -28.57 -32.49 -33.17
C GLN A 936 -28.53 -31.59 -31.93
N ILE A 937 -29.52 -30.71 -31.79
CA ILE A 937 -29.70 -29.88 -30.60
C ILE A 937 -30.83 -30.44 -29.74
N THR A 938 -30.55 -30.66 -28.46
CA THR A 938 -31.55 -31.02 -27.45
C THR A 938 -31.60 -29.92 -26.41
N THR A 939 -32.79 -29.48 -26.02
CA THR A 939 -32.98 -28.47 -24.97
C THR A 939 -33.39 -29.14 -23.66
N LEU A 940 -32.88 -28.65 -22.55
CA LEU A 940 -33.25 -29.02 -21.19
C LEU A 940 -33.58 -27.76 -20.42
N ASN A 941 -34.59 -27.86 -19.55
CA ASN A 941 -34.95 -26.80 -18.63
C ASN A 941 -34.51 -27.22 -17.22
N ILE A 942 -33.85 -26.31 -16.50
CA ILE A 942 -33.47 -26.48 -15.11
C ILE A 942 -34.14 -25.37 -14.32
N ASP A 943 -34.97 -25.73 -13.34
CA ASP A 943 -35.62 -24.76 -12.46
C ASP A 943 -34.82 -24.63 -11.15
N ILE A 944 -34.38 -23.41 -10.84
CA ILE A 944 -33.61 -23.08 -9.64
C ILE A 944 -34.47 -22.27 -8.68
N ASP A 945 -34.63 -22.78 -7.45
CA ASP A 945 -35.22 -22.07 -6.30
C ASP A 945 -34.23 -22.17 -5.14
N ASN A 946 -33.45 -21.11 -4.91
CA ASN A 946 -32.43 -21.08 -3.85
C ASN A 946 -33.04 -21.24 -2.45
N ASN A 947 -34.34 -21.00 -2.25
CA ASN A 947 -35.02 -21.22 -0.97
C ASN A 947 -35.45 -22.68 -0.76
N LYS A 948 -35.46 -23.48 -1.82
CA LYS A 948 -35.84 -24.91 -1.80
C LYS A 948 -34.96 -25.72 -2.75
N PRO A 949 -33.64 -25.77 -2.50
CA PRO A 949 -32.69 -26.42 -3.39
C PRO A 949 -32.94 -27.92 -3.54
N GLU A 950 -33.68 -28.55 -2.62
CA GLU A 950 -34.12 -29.95 -2.73
C GLU A 950 -35.09 -30.22 -3.88
N ASN A 951 -35.73 -29.17 -4.43
CA ASN A 951 -36.70 -29.28 -5.52
C ASN A 951 -36.09 -29.04 -6.91
N ILE A 952 -34.77 -28.85 -7.01
CA ILE A 952 -34.10 -28.68 -8.30
C ILE A 952 -34.49 -29.83 -9.22
N SER A 953 -35.07 -29.47 -10.35
CA SER A 953 -35.54 -30.41 -11.35
C SER A 953 -34.93 -30.05 -12.69
N SER A 954 -34.51 -31.10 -13.38
CA SER A 954 -33.97 -31.01 -14.73
C SER A 954 -34.90 -31.79 -15.64
N GLU A 955 -35.43 -31.16 -16.67
CA GLU A 955 -36.37 -31.78 -17.61
C GLU A 955 -35.83 -31.66 -19.05
N LYS A 956 -35.62 -32.80 -19.71
CA LYS A 956 -35.25 -32.87 -21.14
C LYS A 956 -36.49 -32.56 -21.98
N MET A 957 -36.43 -31.54 -22.85
CA MET A 957 -37.49 -31.26 -23.81
C MET A 957 -37.46 -32.26 -24.96
N VAL A 958 -38.57 -32.97 -25.17
CA VAL A 958 -38.62 -34.06 -26.14
C VAL A 958 -39.38 -33.63 -27.39
N THR A 959 -38.67 -33.49 -28.49
CA THR A 959 -39.29 -33.37 -29.82
C THR A 959 -39.47 -34.75 -30.45
N LEU A 960 -40.28 -34.85 -31.51
CA LEU A 960 -40.40 -36.10 -32.27
C LEU A 960 -39.07 -36.52 -32.90
N GLU A 961 -38.25 -35.55 -33.30
CA GLU A 961 -36.91 -35.79 -33.84
C GLU A 961 -35.99 -36.39 -32.77
N VAL A 962 -35.97 -35.81 -31.57
CA VAL A 962 -35.23 -36.33 -30.41
C VAL A 962 -35.66 -37.77 -30.10
N LEU A 963 -36.97 -38.04 -29.99
CA LEU A 963 -37.49 -39.39 -29.72
C LEU A 963 -37.14 -40.40 -30.83
N VAL A 964 -37.18 -40.00 -32.11
CA VAL A 964 -36.76 -40.89 -33.21
C VAL A 964 -35.28 -41.19 -33.11
N ASN A 965 -34.46 -40.19 -32.84
CA ASN A 965 -33.01 -40.34 -32.70
C ASN A 965 -32.63 -41.19 -31.49
N ASP A 966 -33.32 -41.04 -30.35
CA ASP A 966 -33.12 -41.90 -29.18
C ASP A 966 -33.49 -43.36 -29.48
N ILE A 967 -34.54 -43.63 -30.27
CA ILE A 967 -34.91 -44.99 -30.70
C ILE A 967 -33.88 -45.57 -31.70
N ASP A 968 -33.48 -44.83 -32.72
CA ASP A 968 -32.47 -45.27 -33.70
C ASP A 968 -31.10 -45.45 -33.04
N GLY A 969 -30.70 -44.51 -32.18
CA GLY A 969 -29.48 -44.53 -31.38
C GLY A 969 -29.43 -45.72 -30.43
N ALA A 970 -30.53 -46.00 -29.71
CA ALA A 970 -30.63 -47.17 -28.85
C ALA A 970 -30.47 -48.48 -29.63
N TYR A 971 -30.91 -48.54 -30.89
CA TYR A 971 -30.63 -49.68 -31.77
C TYR A 971 -29.16 -49.76 -32.17
N ASN A 972 -28.54 -48.62 -32.54
CA ASN A 972 -27.13 -48.57 -32.93
C ASN A 972 -26.18 -48.95 -31.79
N LEU A 973 -26.52 -48.60 -30.54
CA LEU A 973 -25.81 -49.01 -29.32
C LEU A 973 -26.10 -50.46 -28.91
N GLY A 974 -26.95 -51.19 -29.65
CA GLY A 974 -27.33 -52.57 -29.36
C GLY A 974 -28.31 -52.73 -28.18
N TRP A 975 -28.83 -51.64 -27.64
CA TRP A 975 -29.81 -51.64 -26.54
C TRP A 975 -31.19 -52.10 -27.00
N ILE A 976 -31.53 -51.83 -28.26
CA ILE A 976 -32.62 -52.50 -28.99
C ILE A 976 -31.99 -53.55 -29.90
N SER A 977 -32.29 -54.82 -29.68
CA SER A 977 -31.62 -55.92 -30.40
C SER A 977 -32.27 -56.28 -31.75
N ASP A 978 -33.51 -55.83 -32.01
CA ASP A 978 -34.28 -56.20 -33.20
C ASP A 978 -34.63 -54.96 -34.06
N LYS A 979 -34.11 -54.95 -35.30
CA LYS A 979 -34.36 -53.90 -36.30
C LYS A 979 -35.85 -53.65 -36.55
N LYS A 980 -36.68 -54.70 -36.53
CA LYS A 980 -38.13 -54.60 -36.76
C LYS A 980 -38.85 -53.92 -35.60
N VAL A 981 -38.37 -54.12 -34.36
CA VAL A 981 -38.90 -53.41 -33.19
C VAL A 981 -38.61 -51.92 -33.35
N ARG A 982 -37.36 -51.58 -33.66
CA ARG A 982 -36.95 -50.21 -33.91
C ARG A 982 -37.75 -49.53 -35.03
N ASP A 983 -37.85 -50.16 -36.22
CA ASP A 983 -38.68 -49.65 -37.33
C ASP A 983 -40.16 -49.48 -36.92
N GLY A 984 -40.67 -50.42 -36.14
CA GLY A 984 -42.05 -50.42 -35.64
C GLY A 984 -42.33 -49.24 -34.70
N LEU A 985 -41.41 -48.96 -33.78
CA LEU A 985 -41.49 -47.83 -32.85
C LEU A 985 -41.42 -46.49 -33.62
N ILE A 986 -40.44 -46.30 -34.50
CA ILE A 986 -40.30 -45.08 -35.31
C ILE A 986 -41.54 -44.83 -36.18
N LYS A 987 -42.06 -45.87 -36.83
CA LYS A 987 -43.29 -45.75 -37.64
C LYS A 987 -44.50 -45.34 -36.80
N LYS A 988 -44.56 -45.74 -35.52
CA LYS A 988 -45.62 -45.31 -34.60
C LYS A 988 -45.39 -43.86 -34.16
N VAL A 989 -44.16 -43.45 -33.88
CA VAL A 989 -43.80 -42.05 -33.59
C VAL A 989 -44.23 -41.14 -34.74
N GLN A 990 -43.90 -41.49 -35.99
CA GLN A 990 -44.30 -40.73 -37.18
C GLN A 990 -45.82 -40.64 -37.39
N LYS A 991 -46.61 -41.59 -36.87
CA LYS A 991 -48.08 -41.55 -36.93
C LYS A 991 -48.70 -40.59 -35.94
N ILE A 992 -48.02 -40.24 -34.85
CA ILE A 992 -48.50 -39.31 -33.81
C ILE A 992 -48.89 -37.96 -34.42
N TYR A 993 -48.21 -37.51 -35.49
CA TYR A 993 -48.45 -36.21 -36.13
C TYR A 993 -49.38 -36.24 -37.35
N LYS A 994 -49.62 -37.41 -37.96
CA LYS A 994 -50.24 -37.48 -39.29
C LYS A 994 -51.70 -36.99 -39.36
N ASN A 995 -52.33 -36.74 -38.20
CA ASN A 995 -53.73 -36.36 -38.08
C ASN A 995 -53.99 -34.97 -37.43
N SER A 996 -53.00 -34.27 -36.88
CA SER A 996 -53.18 -32.93 -36.27
C SER A 996 -51.84 -32.21 -36.05
N LYS A 997 -51.84 -30.87 -36.08
CA LYS A 997 -50.67 -30.03 -35.70
C LYS A 997 -50.25 -30.18 -34.23
N ASN A 998 -50.99 -30.96 -33.43
CA ASN A 998 -50.75 -31.25 -32.01
C ASN A 998 -50.47 -32.74 -31.81
N ILE A 999 -49.67 -33.07 -30.79
CA ILE A 999 -49.31 -34.44 -30.37
C ILE A 999 -50.56 -35.21 -29.90
N ASP A 1000 -50.86 -36.36 -30.51
CA ASP A 1000 -51.93 -37.25 -30.05
C ASP A 1000 -51.47 -38.05 -28.81
N LYS A 1001 -51.80 -37.54 -27.61
CA LYS A 1001 -51.44 -38.16 -26.32
C LYS A 1001 -51.96 -39.59 -26.15
N ASN A 1002 -53.02 -40.00 -26.85
CA ASN A 1002 -53.51 -41.38 -26.78
C ASN A 1002 -52.60 -42.33 -27.57
N LEU A 1003 -52.11 -41.91 -28.74
CA LEU A 1003 -51.13 -42.69 -29.50
C LEU A 1003 -49.78 -42.79 -28.77
N VAL A 1004 -49.36 -41.75 -28.05
CA VAL A 1004 -48.16 -41.79 -27.19
C VAL A 1004 -48.34 -42.82 -26.06
N LYS A 1005 -49.50 -42.84 -25.38
CA LYS A 1005 -49.83 -43.85 -24.35
C LYS A 1005 -49.81 -45.28 -24.89
N VAL A 1006 -50.31 -45.49 -26.12
CA VAL A 1006 -50.25 -46.80 -26.80
C VAL A 1006 -48.80 -47.20 -27.07
N LEU A 1007 -47.98 -46.26 -27.59
CA LEU A 1007 -46.56 -46.51 -27.84
C LEU A 1007 -45.80 -46.88 -26.56
N LYS A 1008 -46.12 -46.25 -25.42
CA LYS A 1008 -45.56 -46.60 -24.11
C LYS A 1008 -45.93 -48.01 -23.65
N LEU A 1009 -47.15 -48.47 -23.92
CA LEU A 1009 -47.56 -49.85 -23.64
C LEU A 1009 -46.79 -50.85 -24.53
N ASP A 1010 -46.61 -50.53 -25.81
CA ASP A 1010 -45.81 -51.34 -26.74
C ASP A 1010 -44.34 -51.45 -26.27
N LEU A 1011 -43.75 -50.34 -25.83
CA LEU A 1011 -42.39 -50.31 -25.29
C LEU A 1011 -42.23 -51.29 -24.11
N LYS A 1012 -43.22 -51.33 -23.19
CA LYS A 1012 -43.24 -52.26 -22.05
C LYS A 1012 -43.34 -53.72 -22.48
N LEU A 1013 -44.05 -54.03 -23.56
CA LEU A 1013 -44.12 -55.39 -24.10
C LEU A 1013 -42.78 -55.84 -24.69
N TYR A 1014 -42.03 -54.93 -25.32
CA TYR A 1014 -40.72 -55.24 -25.91
C TYR A 1014 -39.57 -55.34 -24.91
N LYS A 1015 -39.65 -54.70 -23.72
CA LYS A 1015 -38.63 -54.78 -22.63
C LYS A 1015 -38.30 -56.22 -22.26
N LYS A 1016 -39.28 -57.13 -22.33
CA LYS A 1016 -39.13 -58.51 -21.86
C LYS A 1016 -38.02 -59.29 -22.58
N ASP A 1017 -37.81 -59.03 -23.87
CA ASP A 1017 -36.94 -59.88 -24.71
C ASP A 1017 -36.05 -59.11 -25.72
N LYS A 1018 -36.36 -57.84 -26.04
CA LYS A 1018 -35.76 -57.13 -27.20
C LYS A 1018 -35.21 -55.73 -26.93
N ILE A 1019 -35.45 -55.19 -25.73
CA ILE A 1019 -35.00 -53.86 -25.31
C ILE A 1019 -34.41 -54.00 -23.91
N ASN A 1020 -33.16 -53.57 -23.71
CA ASN A 1020 -32.52 -53.58 -22.40
C ASN A 1020 -33.08 -52.48 -21.48
N GLU A 1021 -32.61 -52.44 -20.24
CA GLU A 1021 -33.07 -51.45 -19.25
C GLU A 1021 -32.77 -50.01 -19.65
N GLN A 1022 -31.61 -49.75 -20.23
CA GLN A 1022 -31.17 -48.41 -20.63
C GLN A 1022 -32.07 -47.82 -21.72
N ALA A 1023 -32.29 -48.55 -22.81
CA ALA A 1023 -33.19 -48.12 -23.88
C ALA A 1023 -34.64 -48.00 -23.41
N TYR A 1024 -35.09 -48.92 -22.56
CA TYR A 1024 -36.44 -48.84 -22.01
C TYR A 1024 -36.63 -47.56 -21.18
N ASN A 1025 -35.70 -47.25 -20.29
CA ASN A 1025 -35.80 -46.08 -19.42
C ASN A 1025 -35.71 -44.78 -20.22
N LEU A 1026 -34.75 -44.65 -21.15
CA LEU A 1026 -34.60 -43.49 -22.03
C LEU A 1026 -35.90 -43.18 -22.79
N ILE A 1027 -36.39 -44.16 -23.58
CA ILE A 1027 -37.57 -43.97 -24.43
C ILE A 1027 -38.84 -43.80 -23.58
N LYS A 1028 -38.93 -44.48 -22.42
CA LYS A 1028 -40.07 -44.32 -21.52
C LYS A 1028 -40.15 -42.90 -20.99
N THR A 1029 -39.03 -42.32 -20.54
CA THR A 1029 -38.97 -40.94 -20.05
C THR A 1029 -39.37 -39.97 -21.16
N ASP A 1030 -38.89 -40.17 -22.39
CA ASP A 1030 -39.24 -39.33 -23.53
C ASP A 1030 -40.76 -39.35 -23.83
N LEU A 1031 -41.37 -40.54 -23.78
CA LEU A 1031 -42.81 -40.70 -23.97
C LEU A 1031 -43.64 -40.13 -22.82
N GLU A 1032 -43.14 -40.20 -21.58
CA GLU A 1032 -43.78 -39.59 -20.41
C GLU A 1032 -43.82 -38.07 -20.53
N TRP A 1033 -42.73 -37.47 -21.00
CA TRP A 1033 -42.66 -36.03 -21.28
C TRP A 1033 -43.71 -35.60 -22.31
N LEU A 1034 -43.80 -36.28 -23.46
CA LEU A 1034 -44.79 -36.00 -24.51
C LEU A 1034 -46.25 -36.19 -24.09
N ILE A 1035 -46.50 -36.93 -23.00
CA ILE A 1035 -47.85 -37.08 -22.43
C ILE A 1035 -48.18 -35.90 -21.52
N ASN A 1036 -47.20 -35.38 -20.79
CA ASN A 1036 -47.40 -34.36 -19.77
C ASN A 1036 -47.41 -32.95 -20.39
N ASN A 1037 -46.52 -32.70 -21.35
CA ASN A 1037 -46.46 -31.49 -22.18
C ASN A 1037 -47.30 -31.65 -23.44
#